data_AF-A0A8X7WQZ8-F1
#
_entry.id   AF-A0A8X7WQZ8-F1
#
_cell.length_a   1.000
_cell.length_b   1.000
_cell.length_c   1.000
_cell.angle_alpha   90.00
_cell.angle_beta   90.00
_cell.angle_gamma   90.00
#
_symmetry.space_group_name_H-M   'P 1'
#
loop_
_entity.id
_entity.type
_entity.pdbx_description
1 polymer ?
#
loop_
_entity_poly.entity_id
_entity_poly.type
_entity_poly.pdbx_seq_one_letter_code
_entity_poly.pdbx_strand_id
1 'polypeptide(L)'
;MSSKNSMNANKNFNKEASPQSKTKKLKKKLGPQWTKDELERFYEAYQKHGRDWKKVAASVENNRSVDMVEALFSMNQPYLSLPEASVDGLAAIMTAHYNLFEESESKGEGHDASGVTRGFPIKKLHDAEDLDKQCTLILTEGDSAKHLVMAGLSSLQRKTYGFILCKVKNRNGVEAKSFYSMAEYSEWKEQQEDNLSKWETTHYKVCIKLTENFWERLGTHTSEEGCEYFKHIDNHKRVFVCDDDKDHGEAIDGAFNANSKYRKEMLENFDPNSHHHETEARQITFTDFIEKDLASFFMANMKRSVPSMLDGLKPDRERYFIACLRGVPTRTSRSPKSLLFEKALNNTIIKMAQQHVGSNNLPLLQSLGQFGTRIAGGQDAADPRYLRTKLSQETRILFPKEDDKYADAHTGSLNDEDRKNTEPTPYYPIVPMVLVNGCRGIASGWSTFIPNYKLKDVISNVERLLNDEKTEPMDPWYEGFEGTITKDGENRYKTFGRLEESSGNAETRLVTELPIEVWTNNYVSSLDKGKENRGKVSAFIENYLDRSNDTTVSIQIELKKTEKKMTPEEEKEILGLTTMLSTGNMYLFDENDMIKKYESPQEIIEDFYEARLKAYDKRKKHMLMELEEELKKLQCIVAFVTDVMNGEFKFDIKRSRAQLYEEVKGKYEATGRGLTDYSFLLDLSFLSCSKETLQDLQDARENVNRKIIEVETLTPKAIWKSELQKLRDVTEISMSSKLKRTRSPGSTSSEKERKR
;
A
#
# COMPACT_ATOMS: atom_id res chain seq x y z
N MET A 1 42.50 52.60 38.51
CA MET A 1 43.11 53.16 37.28
C MET A 1 43.69 51.99 36.49
N SER A 2 43.55 51.85 35.16
CA SER A 2 42.81 52.69 34.20
C SER A 2 42.05 51.80 33.18
N SER A 3 41.14 52.37 32.40
CA SER A 3 40.31 51.65 31.42
C SER A 3 40.97 51.54 30.03
N LYS A 4 40.40 50.72 29.13
CA LYS A 4 40.77 50.62 27.72
C LYS A 4 39.58 50.87 26.79
N ASN A 5 39.87 51.48 25.63
CA ASN A 5 38.89 51.96 24.66
C ASN A 5 38.35 50.87 23.73
N SER A 6 37.17 51.09 23.20
CA SER A 6 37.00 51.15 21.73
C SER A 6 35.97 52.22 21.37
N MET A 7 36.10 52.84 20.19
CA MET A 7 35.14 53.82 19.66
C MET A 7 34.19 53.17 18.66
N ASN A 8 32.98 53.70 18.55
CA ASN A 8 31.97 53.25 17.58
C ASN A 8 31.37 54.47 16.86
N ALA A 9 31.12 54.38 15.56
CA ALA A 9 30.74 55.52 14.72
C ALA A 9 29.59 55.18 13.76
N ASN A 10 28.54 56.01 13.78
CA ASN A 10 27.30 55.80 13.01
C ASN A 10 27.45 56.17 11.52
N LYS A 11 26.69 55.48 10.66
CA LYS A 11 26.10 56.02 9.43
C LYS A 11 24.71 55.44 9.19
N ASN A 12 23.80 56.25 8.65
CA ASN A 12 22.39 55.91 8.48
C ASN A 12 22.12 55.06 7.23
N PHE A 13 21.06 54.24 7.28
CA PHE A 13 20.37 53.68 6.12
C PHE A 13 18.85 53.74 6.34
N ASN A 14 18.10 54.01 5.27
CA ASN A 14 16.63 53.98 5.30
C ASN A 14 16.13 52.54 5.54
N LYS A 15 15.19 52.36 6.47
CA LYS A 15 14.50 51.08 6.68
C LYS A 15 13.16 51.03 5.96
N GLU A 16 13.11 50.37 4.82
CA GLU A 16 11.85 49.83 4.34
C GLU A 16 11.36 48.71 5.28
N ALA A 17 10.05 48.60 5.47
CA ALA A 17 9.47 47.66 6.43
C ALA A 17 9.26 46.27 5.81
N SER A 18 9.82 45.24 6.47
CA SER A 18 9.73 43.84 6.03
C SER A 18 8.28 43.32 5.90
N PRO A 19 8.03 42.25 5.13
CA PRO A 19 6.67 41.72 4.92
C PRO A 19 5.93 41.38 6.23
N GLN A 20 6.62 40.75 7.19
CA GLN A 20 6.07 40.45 8.53
C GLN A 20 5.71 41.71 9.35
N SER A 21 6.35 42.85 9.09
CA SER A 21 5.97 44.13 9.69
C SER A 21 4.66 44.67 9.11
N LYS A 22 4.37 44.39 7.83
CA LYS A 22 3.14 44.82 7.15
C LYS A 22 1.93 43.98 7.61
N THR A 23 2.06 42.65 7.70
CA THR A 23 0.96 41.78 8.16
C THR A 23 0.56 42.05 9.62
N LYS A 24 1.54 42.18 10.54
CA LYS A 24 1.24 42.51 11.95
C LYS A 24 0.62 43.91 12.12
N LYS A 25 0.93 44.87 11.24
CA LYS A 25 0.24 46.18 11.20
C LYS A 25 -1.20 46.08 10.68
N LEU A 26 -1.49 45.20 9.71
CA LEU A 26 -2.85 44.94 9.21
C LEU A 26 -3.73 44.26 10.28
N LYS A 27 -3.26 43.16 10.91
CA LYS A 27 -3.96 42.48 12.01
C LYS A 27 -4.34 43.47 13.13
N LYS A 28 -3.42 44.39 13.48
CA LYS A 28 -3.68 45.46 14.47
C LYS A 28 -4.68 46.54 14.01
N LYS A 29 -4.83 46.78 12.70
CA LYS A 29 -5.82 47.75 12.16
C LYS A 29 -7.25 47.19 12.09
N LEU A 30 -7.42 45.89 11.87
CA LEU A 30 -8.75 45.26 11.76
C LEU A 30 -9.46 45.09 13.11
N GLY A 31 -8.69 45.05 14.21
CA GLY A 31 -9.20 44.77 15.55
C GLY A 31 -9.45 43.28 15.78
N PRO A 32 -10.45 42.91 16.60
CA PRO A 32 -10.93 41.53 16.73
C PRO A 32 -11.36 40.93 15.38
N GLN A 33 -11.44 39.60 15.29
CA GLN A 33 -12.05 38.93 14.13
C GLN A 33 -13.47 39.47 13.89
N TRP A 34 -13.85 39.62 12.63
CA TRP A 34 -15.17 40.08 12.20
C TRP A 34 -16.10 38.88 11.98
N THR A 35 -17.32 38.93 12.51
CA THR A 35 -18.33 37.87 12.32
C THR A 35 -19.02 38.00 10.95
N LYS A 36 -19.73 36.96 10.51
CA LYS A 36 -20.51 37.02 9.25
C LYS A 36 -21.52 38.18 9.31
N ASP A 37 -22.25 38.30 10.41
CA ASP A 37 -23.26 39.34 10.67
C ASP A 37 -22.67 40.76 10.64
N GLU A 38 -21.44 40.95 11.14
CA GLU A 38 -20.74 42.24 11.06
C GLU A 38 -20.28 42.56 9.63
N LEU A 39 -19.86 41.55 8.86
CA LEU A 39 -19.48 41.70 7.45
C LEU A 39 -20.70 41.95 6.54
N GLU A 40 -21.84 41.33 6.85
CA GLU A 40 -23.11 41.53 6.16
C GLU A 40 -23.60 42.98 6.30
N ARG A 41 -23.68 43.47 7.54
CA ARG A 41 -24.08 44.87 7.82
C ARG A 41 -23.07 45.88 7.30
N PHE A 42 -21.77 45.57 7.32
CA PHE A 42 -20.76 46.38 6.64
C PHE A 42 -21.03 46.45 5.13
N TYR A 43 -21.37 45.33 4.49
CA TYR A 43 -21.62 45.27 3.06
C TYR A 43 -22.88 46.03 2.65
N GLU A 44 -23.99 45.84 3.38
CA GLU A 44 -25.22 46.63 3.20
C GLU A 44 -24.98 48.13 3.39
N ALA A 45 -24.29 48.52 4.47
CA ALA A 45 -23.99 49.91 4.75
C ALA A 45 -23.03 50.54 3.73
N TYR A 46 -22.06 49.76 3.21
CA TYR A 46 -21.20 50.20 2.11
C TYR A 46 -21.98 50.40 0.81
N GLN A 47 -22.88 49.48 0.43
CA GLN A 47 -23.75 49.65 -0.74
C GLN A 47 -24.68 50.86 -0.59
N LYS A 48 -25.17 51.13 0.62
CA LYS A 48 -26.14 52.22 0.92
C LYS A 48 -25.52 53.60 1.16
N HIS A 49 -24.28 53.67 1.65
CA HIS A 49 -23.61 54.91 2.06
C HIS A 49 -22.23 55.12 1.42
N GLY A 50 -21.78 54.21 0.58
CA GLY A 50 -20.49 54.28 -0.11
C GLY A 50 -19.33 54.38 0.86
N ARG A 51 -18.41 55.31 0.60
CA ARG A 51 -17.21 55.55 1.41
C ARG A 51 -17.42 56.53 2.58
N ASP A 52 -18.66 56.78 3.01
CA ASP A 52 -18.93 57.53 4.25
C ASP A 52 -18.69 56.62 5.46
N TRP A 53 -17.41 56.42 5.79
CA TRP A 53 -16.99 55.52 6.87
C TRP A 53 -17.57 55.86 8.25
N LYS A 54 -18.05 57.09 8.47
CA LYS A 54 -18.74 57.45 9.72
C LYS A 54 -20.14 56.84 9.78
N LYS A 55 -20.88 56.84 8.67
CA LYS A 55 -22.18 56.15 8.58
C LYS A 55 -22.04 54.64 8.53
N VAL A 56 -21.04 54.13 7.80
CA VAL A 56 -20.76 52.68 7.73
C VAL A 56 -20.37 52.13 9.11
N ALA A 57 -19.46 52.79 9.84
CA ALA A 57 -19.10 52.39 11.21
C ALA A 57 -20.29 52.44 12.18
N ALA A 58 -21.19 53.43 12.05
CA ALA A 58 -22.39 53.53 12.87
C ALA A 58 -23.47 52.47 12.55
N SER A 59 -23.31 51.71 11.45
CA SER A 59 -24.25 50.65 11.02
C SER A 59 -23.80 49.24 11.45
N VAL A 60 -22.57 49.09 11.95
CA VAL A 60 -22.02 47.82 12.44
C VAL A 60 -22.05 47.84 13.97
N GLU A 61 -22.68 46.83 14.58
CA GLU A 61 -22.68 46.69 16.05
C GLU A 61 -21.28 46.33 16.59
N ASN A 62 -21.14 46.21 17.91
CA ASN A 62 -19.85 45.99 18.60
C ASN A 62 -18.80 47.11 18.45
N ASN A 63 -19.23 48.33 18.11
CA ASN A 63 -18.43 49.56 18.25
C ASN A 63 -17.12 49.56 17.42
N ARG A 64 -17.19 48.99 16.20
CA ARG A 64 -16.07 48.97 15.24
C ARG A 64 -15.67 50.39 14.85
N SER A 65 -14.38 50.72 14.93
CA SER A 65 -13.93 52.09 14.63
C SER A 65 -13.90 52.36 13.11
N VAL A 66 -13.95 53.65 12.75
CA VAL A 66 -13.78 54.15 11.37
C VAL A 66 -12.51 53.56 10.73
N ASP A 67 -11.40 53.49 11.47
CA ASP A 67 -10.13 52.91 11.01
C ASP A 67 -10.24 51.40 10.71
N MET A 68 -11.06 50.64 11.45
CA MET A 68 -11.28 49.22 11.22
C MET A 68 -12.14 48.99 9.98
N VAL A 69 -13.18 49.81 9.78
CA VAL A 69 -14.05 49.81 8.60
C VAL A 69 -13.26 50.16 7.34
N GLU A 70 -12.43 51.23 7.40
CA GLU A 70 -11.58 51.61 6.27
C GLU A 70 -10.49 50.57 6.00
N ALA A 71 -9.95 49.91 7.03
CA ALA A 71 -9.01 48.79 6.84
C ALA A 71 -9.67 47.58 6.18
N LEU A 72 -10.88 47.19 6.61
CA LEU A 72 -11.67 46.11 6.02
C LEU A 72 -11.96 46.39 4.54
N PHE A 73 -12.43 47.61 4.22
CA PHE A 73 -12.62 48.04 2.84
C PHE A 73 -11.32 48.01 2.04
N SER A 74 -10.23 48.57 2.56
CA SER A 74 -8.96 48.71 1.85
C SER A 74 -8.30 47.38 1.48
N MET A 75 -8.52 46.30 2.27
CA MET A 75 -8.05 44.96 1.92
C MET A 75 -8.91 44.34 0.81
N ASN A 76 -10.23 44.47 0.91
CA ASN A 76 -11.20 43.79 0.05
C ASN A 76 -11.61 44.63 -1.18
N GLN A 77 -11.01 45.81 -1.37
CA GLN A 77 -11.40 46.79 -2.39
C GLN A 77 -11.51 46.23 -3.83
N PRO A 78 -10.66 45.29 -4.30
CA PRO A 78 -10.85 44.69 -5.62
C PRO A 78 -12.14 43.85 -5.71
N TYR A 79 -12.40 43.02 -4.70
CA TYR A 79 -13.60 42.19 -4.62
C TYR A 79 -14.87 43.03 -4.45
N LEU A 80 -14.85 44.02 -3.56
CA LEU A 80 -15.94 44.98 -3.31
C LEU A 80 -16.17 45.99 -4.46
N SER A 81 -15.47 45.82 -5.59
CA SER A 81 -15.69 46.57 -6.84
C SER A 81 -16.27 45.69 -7.96
N LEU A 82 -16.50 44.39 -7.73
CA LEU A 82 -17.09 43.48 -8.71
C LEU A 82 -18.63 43.59 -8.72
N PRO A 83 -19.31 43.47 -9.88
CA PRO A 83 -20.78 43.47 -9.95
C PRO A 83 -21.44 42.33 -9.18
N GLU A 84 -20.75 41.19 -9.06
CA GLU A 84 -21.24 39.93 -8.48
C GLU A 84 -20.79 39.73 -7.01
N ALA A 85 -20.28 40.77 -6.36
CA ALA A 85 -19.78 40.68 -4.99
C ALA A 85 -20.90 40.30 -4.00
N SER A 86 -20.65 39.28 -3.19
CA SER A 86 -21.57 38.72 -2.20
C SER A 86 -20.98 38.73 -0.78
N VAL A 87 -21.86 38.70 0.21
CA VAL A 87 -21.47 38.63 1.63
C VAL A 87 -20.73 37.33 1.94
N ASP A 88 -21.17 36.20 1.37
CA ASP A 88 -20.51 34.90 1.57
C ASP A 88 -19.09 34.85 0.99
N GLY A 89 -18.85 35.45 -0.18
CA GLY A 89 -17.49 35.56 -0.72
C GLY A 89 -16.60 36.50 0.11
N LEU A 90 -17.15 37.62 0.60
CA LEU A 90 -16.44 38.50 1.54
C LEU A 90 -16.08 37.77 2.83
N ALA A 91 -17.00 36.98 3.39
CA ALA A 91 -16.77 36.16 4.58
C ALA A 91 -15.67 35.11 4.33
N ALA A 92 -15.73 34.38 3.22
CA ALA A 92 -14.71 33.39 2.84
C ALA A 92 -13.30 34.01 2.70
N ILE A 93 -13.19 35.18 2.07
CA ILE A 93 -11.93 35.94 1.95
C ILE A 93 -11.41 36.34 3.33
N MET A 94 -12.28 36.82 4.22
CA MET A 94 -11.90 37.20 5.59
C MET A 94 -11.48 36.00 6.45
N THR A 95 -12.17 34.85 6.35
CA THR A 95 -11.74 33.60 6.99
C THR A 95 -10.36 33.15 6.49
N ALA A 96 -10.11 33.21 5.18
CA ALA A 96 -8.79 32.91 4.62
C ALA A 96 -7.70 33.85 5.15
N HIS A 97 -7.99 35.15 5.31
CA HIS A 97 -7.08 36.10 5.94
C HIS A 97 -6.77 35.78 7.40
N TYR A 98 -7.75 35.35 8.20
CA TYR A 98 -7.52 34.97 9.59
C TYR A 98 -6.64 33.72 9.72
N ASN A 99 -6.91 32.67 8.93
CA ASN A 99 -6.09 31.46 8.88
C ASN A 99 -4.63 31.78 8.49
N LEU A 100 -4.42 32.68 7.53
CA LEU A 100 -3.08 33.14 7.12
C LEU A 100 -2.36 33.94 8.22
N PHE A 101 -3.07 34.69 9.07
CA PHE A 101 -2.46 35.36 10.21
C PHE A 101 -1.98 34.37 11.27
N GLU A 102 -2.73 33.31 11.54
CA GLU A 102 -2.36 32.25 12.49
C GLU A 102 -1.17 31.42 11.98
N GLU A 103 -1.18 31.04 10.70
CA GLU A 103 0.00 30.43 10.05
C GLU A 103 1.26 31.30 10.19
N SER A 104 1.12 32.63 10.05
CA SER A 104 2.24 33.57 10.13
C SER A 104 2.86 33.72 11.52
N GLU A 105 2.16 33.29 12.57
CA GLU A 105 2.66 33.27 13.96
C GLU A 105 3.33 31.93 14.31
N SER A 106 3.04 30.86 13.55
CA SER A 106 3.64 29.52 13.72
C SER A 106 5.01 29.30 13.05
N LYS A 107 5.39 30.14 12.05
CA LYS A 107 6.56 29.92 11.18
C LYS A 107 7.62 31.02 11.37
N GLY A 108 8.48 30.82 12.35
CA GLY A 108 9.75 31.53 12.48
C GLY A 108 10.80 31.03 11.47
N GLU A 109 11.70 31.94 11.09
CA GLU A 109 12.94 31.70 10.31
C GLU A 109 12.78 31.22 8.85
N GLY A 110 13.85 31.39 8.05
CA GLY A 110 14.02 30.66 6.78
C GLY A 110 13.67 31.39 5.47
N HIS A 111 14.64 32.18 5.00
CA HIS A 111 14.94 32.57 3.61
C HIS A 111 14.38 33.87 3.00
N ASP A 112 15.32 34.78 2.69
CA ASP A 112 15.17 35.85 1.71
C ASP A 112 15.29 35.32 0.27
N ALA A 113 14.45 35.88 -0.61
CA ALA A 113 14.58 35.83 -2.07
C ALA A 113 13.91 37.09 -2.65
N SER A 114 14.67 37.93 -3.35
CA SER A 114 14.18 39.21 -3.86
C SER A 114 13.48 39.05 -5.21
N GLY A 115 12.15 39.14 -5.23
CA GLY A 115 11.33 39.20 -6.43
C GLY A 115 10.08 40.04 -6.17
N VAL A 116 9.85 41.07 -7.00
CA VAL A 116 8.70 41.96 -6.84
C VAL A 116 7.50 41.38 -7.58
N THR A 117 6.47 40.96 -6.85
CA THR A 117 5.15 40.63 -7.40
C THR A 117 4.08 41.49 -6.74
N ARG A 118 3.19 42.06 -7.57
CA ARG A 118 1.95 42.73 -7.13
C ARG A 118 0.81 41.72 -7.22
N GLY A 119 0.72 40.84 -6.23
CA GLY A 119 -0.27 39.77 -6.15
C GLY A 119 -0.20 39.05 -4.80
N PHE A 120 -1.17 38.17 -4.51
CA PHE A 120 -1.19 37.42 -3.26
C PHE A 120 0.02 36.47 -3.15
N PRO A 121 0.67 36.33 -1.97
CA PRO A 121 1.99 35.69 -1.85
C PRO A 121 1.94 34.15 -1.80
N ILE A 122 1.30 33.52 -2.78
CA ILE A 122 1.40 32.07 -3.00
C ILE A 122 2.81 31.77 -3.53
N LYS A 123 3.76 31.45 -2.64
CA LYS A 123 5.21 31.23 -2.92
C LYS A 123 5.57 30.18 -4.01
N LYS A 124 4.59 29.57 -4.66
CA LYS A 124 4.73 28.50 -5.68
C LYS A 124 4.06 28.82 -7.02
N LEU A 125 3.17 29.81 -7.06
CA LEU A 125 2.50 30.30 -8.26
C LEU A 125 3.52 31.00 -9.16
N HIS A 126 3.46 30.74 -10.46
CA HIS A 126 3.96 31.69 -11.46
C HIS A 126 2.74 32.27 -12.16
N ASP A 127 2.64 33.59 -12.11
CA ASP A 127 1.55 34.33 -12.73
C ASP A 127 1.80 34.49 -14.24
N ALA A 128 0.75 34.74 -15.00
CA ALA A 128 0.88 35.14 -16.40
C ALA A 128 1.38 36.59 -16.48
N GLU A 129 2.23 36.94 -17.46
CA GLU A 129 2.79 38.31 -17.54
C GLU A 129 1.74 39.39 -17.86
N ASP A 130 0.55 39.02 -18.34
CA ASP A 130 -0.35 39.89 -19.10
C ASP A 130 -1.84 39.56 -18.79
N LEU A 131 -2.24 39.72 -17.53
CA LEU A 131 -3.53 39.28 -16.96
C LEU A 131 -4.80 39.89 -17.61
N ASP A 132 -4.69 40.97 -18.39
CA ASP A 132 -5.80 41.62 -19.10
C ASP A 132 -6.22 40.87 -20.39
N LYS A 133 -5.86 39.59 -20.52
CA LYS A 133 -6.11 38.71 -21.69
C LYS A 133 -6.75 37.39 -21.26
N GLN A 134 -7.17 36.58 -22.24
CA GLN A 134 -7.58 35.19 -21.98
C GLN A 134 -6.36 34.37 -21.52
N CYS A 135 -6.17 34.30 -20.21
CA CYS A 135 -5.10 33.54 -19.56
C CYS A 135 -5.58 32.16 -19.14
N THR A 136 -4.71 31.15 -19.30
CA THR A 136 -4.94 29.76 -18.89
C THR A 136 -4.08 29.43 -17.67
N LEU A 137 -4.68 28.82 -16.64
CA LEU A 137 -3.97 28.34 -15.45
C LEU A 137 -3.71 26.83 -15.54
N ILE A 138 -2.45 26.43 -15.65
CA ILE A 138 -2.06 25.01 -15.66
C ILE A 138 -1.87 24.52 -14.22
N LEU A 139 -2.69 23.55 -13.81
CA LEU A 139 -2.53 22.82 -12.55
C LEU A 139 -1.55 21.65 -12.77
N THR A 140 -0.54 21.49 -11.91
CA THR A 140 0.53 20.48 -12.10
C THR A 140 0.63 19.46 -10.95
N GLU A 141 0.69 18.17 -11.28
CA GLU A 141 1.02 17.10 -10.30
C GLU A 141 2.54 17.06 -10.07
N GLY A 142 2.99 17.78 -9.06
CA GLY A 142 4.37 17.73 -8.61
C GLY A 142 5.26 18.84 -9.14
N ASP A 143 6.30 19.14 -8.35
CA ASP A 143 7.36 20.05 -8.78
C ASP A 143 8.05 19.54 -10.07
N SER A 144 7.94 18.25 -10.43
CA SER A 144 8.52 17.69 -11.66
C SER A 144 7.69 17.98 -12.90
N ALA A 145 6.37 17.81 -12.85
CA ALA A 145 5.49 18.22 -13.94
C ALA A 145 5.65 19.72 -14.25
N LYS A 146 5.75 20.55 -13.20
CA LYS A 146 6.07 21.97 -13.33
C LYS A 146 7.38 22.25 -14.08
N HIS A 147 8.43 21.43 -13.92
CA HIS A 147 9.68 21.64 -14.68
C HIS A 147 9.49 21.31 -16.17
N LEU A 148 8.67 20.30 -16.52
CA LEU A 148 8.33 20.01 -17.91
C LEU A 148 7.56 21.19 -18.56
N VAL A 149 6.54 21.70 -17.87
CA VAL A 149 5.77 22.88 -18.31
C VAL A 149 6.66 24.13 -18.43
N MET A 150 7.57 24.35 -17.48
CA MET A 150 8.54 25.47 -17.53
C MET A 150 9.59 25.34 -18.63
N ALA A 151 9.90 24.11 -19.07
CA ALA A 151 10.76 23.87 -20.23
C ALA A 151 10.01 24.13 -21.54
N GLY A 152 8.81 23.54 -21.68
CA GLY A 152 8.03 23.60 -22.91
C GLY A 152 7.40 24.95 -23.24
N LEU A 153 6.99 25.76 -22.24
CA LEU A 153 6.40 27.08 -22.48
C LEU A 153 7.43 28.07 -23.02
N SER A 154 7.25 28.48 -24.28
CA SER A 154 8.02 29.54 -24.93
C SER A 154 7.82 30.91 -24.26
N SER A 155 8.72 31.86 -24.53
CA SER A 155 8.65 33.24 -24.01
C SER A 155 7.40 34.01 -24.45
N LEU A 156 6.72 33.59 -25.52
CA LEU A 156 5.45 34.18 -25.94
C LEU A 156 4.25 33.56 -25.19
N GLN A 157 4.27 32.24 -24.97
CA GLN A 157 3.21 31.54 -24.22
C GLN A 157 3.20 31.92 -22.73
N ARG A 158 4.35 32.22 -22.11
CA ARG A 158 4.43 32.67 -20.70
C ARG A 158 3.62 33.95 -20.39
N LYS A 159 3.19 34.69 -21.41
CA LYS A 159 2.32 35.86 -21.27
C LYS A 159 0.86 35.51 -21.00
N THR A 160 0.42 34.32 -21.38
CA THR A 160 -0.97 33.85 -21.30
C THR A 160 -1.14 32.57 -20.48
N TYR A 161 -0.04 31.93 -20.04
CA TYR A 161 -0.09 30.69 -19.25
C TYR A 161 0.55 30.85 -17.86
N GLY A 162 -0.28 30.89 -16.82
CA GLY A 162 0.14 30.80 -15.42
C GLY A 162 0.11 29.36 -14.89
N PHE A 163 0.76 29.07 -13.76
CA PHE A 163 0.81 27.71 -13.22
C PHE A 163 0.98 27.58 -11.70
N ILE A 164 0.25 26.62 -11.11
CA ILE A 164 0.20 26.30 -9.67
C ILE A 164 0.34 24.78 -9.43
N LEU A 165 0.45 24.34 -8.17
CA LEU A 165 1.39 23.28 -7.80
C LEU A 165 0.86 22.32 -6.70
N CYS A 166 0.34 21.15 -7.11
CA CYS A 166 0.12 19.97 -6.24
C CYS A 166 1.40 19.10 -6.18
N LYS A 167 1.49 18.02 -5.36
CA LYS A 167 2.82 17.51 -4.96
C LYS A 167 3.03 15.99 -4.77
N VAL A 168 3.48 15.28 -5.82
CA VAL A 168 4.18 13.97 -5.77
C VAL A 168 5.28 13.90 -6.88
N LYS A 169 6.08 12.80 -6.99
CA LYS A 169 7.18 12.52 -7.98
C LYS A 169 7.39 10.99 -8.09
N ASN A 170 8.24 10.32 -8.91
CA ASN A 170 9.35 10.52 -9.89
C ASN A 170 9.50 9.13 -10.64
N ARG A 171 10.40 8.73 -11.57
CA ARG A 171 11.20 9.19 -12.77
C ARG A 171 11.75 7.85 -13.39
N ASN A 172 12.23 7.67 -14.64
CA ASN A 172 12.68 8.55 -15.74
C ASN A 172 12.46 7.84 -17.10
N GLY A 173 12.20 8.59 -18.18
CA GLY A 173 11.91 8.05 -19.54
C GLY A 173 13.04 8.28 -20.57
N VAL A 174 12.64 8.54 -21.84
CA VAL A 174 13.40 8.65 -23.12
C VAL A 174 13.64 7.29 -23.81
N GLU A 175 13.42 7.09 -25.11
CA GLU A 175 12.63 7.84 -26.13
C GLU A 175 11.81 6.78 -26.89
N ALA A 176 10.55 7.03 -27.26
CA ALA A 176 9.64 5.97 -27.69
C ALA A 176 8.64 6.37 -28.80
N LYS A 177 8.20 5.36 -29.58
CA LYS A 177 6.93 5.44 -30.31
C LYS A 177 5.82 5.60 -29.27
N SER A 178 5.16 6.75 -29.28
CA SER A 178 4.18 7.12 -28.26
C SER A 178 2.83 6.45 -28.54
N PHE A 179 2.29 5.78 -27.53
CA PHE A 179 0.91 5.29 -27.46
C PHE A 179 0.22 6.02 -26.31
N TYR A 180 -1.02 6.42 -26.48
CA TYR A 180 -1.78 7.19 -25.48
C TYR A 180 -2.70 6.31 -24.63
N SER A 181 -2.79 5.01 -24.94
CA SER A 181 -3.48 4.00 -24.14
C SER A 181 -2.73 2.66 -24.11
N MET A 182 -3.09 1.81 -23.14
CA MET A 182 -2.62 0.41 -23.12
C MET A 182 -3.25 -0.43 -24.24
N ALA A 183 -4.49 -0.14 -24.65
CA ALA A 183 -5.15 -0.84 -25.74
C ALA A 183 -4.42 -0.63 -27.08
N GLU A 184 -4.13 0.63 -27.43
CA GLU A 184 -3.37 1.01 -28.64
C GLU A 184 -1.96 0.36 -28.68
N TYR A 185 -1.33 0.20 -27.53
CA TYR A 185 -0.05 -0.53 -27.41
C TYR A 185 -0.22 -2.04 -27.60
N SER A 186 -1.24 -2.67 -26.99
CA SER A 186 -1.52 -4.10 -27.13
C SER A 186 -1.90 -4.47 -28.57
N GLU A 187 -2.81 -3.72 -29.18
CA GLU A 187 -3.17 -3.87 -30.60
C GLU A 187 -1.94 -3.74 -31.51
N TRP A 188 -1.05 -2.78 -31.23
CA TRP A 188 0.20 -2.67 -31.98
C TRP A 188 1.18 -3.83 -31.72
N LYS A 189 1.24 -4.39 -30.49
CA LYS A 189 2.07 -5.57 -30.17
C LYS A 189 1.58 -6.80 -30.95
N GLU A 190 0.27 -7.04 -30.97
CA GLU A 190 -0.37 -8.14 -31.72
C GLU A 190 -0.16 -7.99 -33.23
N GLN A 191 -0.23 -6.77 -33.77
CA GLN A 191 0.00 -6.49 -35.20
C GLN A 191 1.47 -6.66 -35.66
N GLN A 192 2.41 -7.08 -34.82
CA GLN A 192 3.86 -7.06 -35.13
C GLN A 192 4.63 -8.36 -34.87
N GLU A 193 3.98 -9.47 -34.52
CA GLU A 193 4.64 -10.74 -34.10
C GLU A 193 5.82 -11.16 -35.00
N ASP A 194 5.64 -11.15 -36.33
CA ASP A 194 6.65 -11.57 -37.32
C ASP A 194 7.91 -10.68 -37.42
N ASN A 195 7.94 -9.48 -36.81
CA ASN A 195 9.02 -8.50 -36.99
C ASN A 195 9.69 -8.02 -35.69
N LEU A 196 9.26 -8.51 -34.51
CA LEU A 196 9.83 -8.13 -33.20
C LEU A 196 11.38 -8.28 -33.16
N SER A 197 11.92 -9.30 -33.82
CA SER A 197 13.37 -9.59 -33.88
C SER A 197 14.22 -8.56 -34.64
N LYS A 198 13.62 -7.61 -35.36
CA LYS A 198 14.36 -6.55 -36.07
C LYS A 198 14.59 -5.30 -35.22
N TRP A 199 13.99 -5.21 -34.03
CA TRP A 199 14.08 -4.07 -33.11
C TRP A 199 15.14 -4.30 -32.03
N GLU A 200 16.38 -4.63 -32.42
CA GLU A 200 17.44 -4.94 -31.44
C GLU A 200 18.02 -3.72 -30.72
N THR A 201 18.12 -3.84 -29.39
CA THR A 201 18.69 -2.86 -28.47
C THR A 201 20.21 -2.73 -28.64
N THR A 202 20.69 -1.67 -29.31
CA THR A 202 22.13 -1.29 -29.23
C THR A 202 22.42 0.21 -29.08
N HIS A 203 21.70 1.12 -29.75
CA HIS A 203 21.92 2.57 -29.57
C HIS A 203 20.69 3.39 -29.18
N TYR A 204 19.47 2.94 -29.51
CA TYR A 204 18.30 3.34 -28.74
C TYR A 204 18.26 2.52 -27.46
N LYS A 205 18.77 3.10 -26.38
CA LYS A 205 18.55 2.59 -25.03
C LYS A 205 17.18 3.06 -24.54
N VAL A 206 16.13 2.65 -25.26
CA VAL A 206 14.73 2.92 -24.95
C VAL A 206 14.49 2.62 -23.48
N CYS A 207 13.65 3.40 -22.80
CA CYS A 207 13.10 3.04 -21.51
C CYS A 207 12.11 1.85 -21.57
N ILE A 208 12.48 0.78 -22.30
CA ILE A 208 12.13 -0.62 -22.01
C ILE A 208 12.86 -1.04 -20.71
N LYS A 209 12.62 -0.27 -19.64
CA LYS A 209 12.02 -0.89 -18.47
C LYS A 209 10.54 -1.04 -18.79
N LEU A 210 10.20 -2.11 -19.48
CA LEU A 210 8.92 -2.76 -19.20
C LEU A 210 9.01 -3.20 -17.73
N THR A 211 8.48 -2.30 -16.89
CA THR A 211 7.75 -2.62 -15.69
C THR A 211 6.33 -2.12 -15.96
N GLU A 212 5.35 -3.02 -16.15
CA GLU A 212 3.89 -2.78 -16.24
C GLU A 212 3.31 -2.26 -14.91
N ASN A 213 4.08 -1.38 -14.28
CA ASN A 213 3.94 -0.89 -12.94
C ASN A 213 4.51 0.54 -12.90
N PHE A 214 4.11 1.38 -13.84
CA PHE A 214 3.84 2.80 -13.55
C PHE A 214 3.09 3.49 -14.69
N TRP A 215 2.12 4.29 -14.27
CA TRP A 215 1.81 5.56 -14.91
C TRP A 215 3.11 6.38 -15.01
N GLU A 216 3.58 6.65 -16.22
CA GLU A 216 4.69 7.57 -16.49
C GLU A 216 4.32 8.96 -15.94
N ARG A 217 4.82 9.26 -14.74
CA ARG A 217 4.64 10.58 -14.12
C ARG A 217 5.38 11.60 -14.97
N LEU A 218 4.73 12.69 -15.40
CA LEU A 218 5.26 13.83 -16.20
C LEU A 218 6.67 14.36 -15.87
N GLY A 219 7.25 13.98 -14.74
CA GLY A 219 8.68 14.12 -14.50
C GLY A 219 9.58 13.14 -15.27
N THR A 220 9.08 12.11 -15.95
CA THR A 220 9.90 11.12 -16.68
C THR A 220 10.56 11.70 -17.91
N HIS A 221 9.79 12.45 -18.69
CA HIS A 221 10.22 13.15 -19.90
C HIS A 221 11.34 14.17 -19.65
N THR A 222 12.07 14.46 -20.71
CA THR A 222 13.09 15.51 -20.84
C THR A 222 12.47 16.88 -21.11
N SER A 223 13.29 17.91 -20.94
CA SER A 223 12.98 19.26 -21.41
C SER A 223 12.73 19.32 -22.93
N GLU A 224 13.29 18.38 -23.71
CA GLU A 224 13.22 18.38 -25.18
C GLU A 224 11.90 17.77 -25.67
N GLU A 225 11.51 16.59 -25.14
CA GLU A 225 10.15 16.04 -25.30
C GLU A 225 9.08 17.05 -24.82
N GLY A 226 9.33 17.71 -23.68
CA GLY A 226 8.47 18.78 -23.16
C GLY A 226 8.31 19.99 -24.09
N CYS A 227 9.37 20.39 -24.80
CA CYS A 227 9.27 21.40 -25.86
C CYS A 227 8.40 20.92 -27.02
N GLU A 228 8.49 19.65 -27.43
CA GLU A 228 7.69 19.13 -28.54
C GLU A 228 6.19 19.08 -28.22
N TYR A 229 5.84 18.59 -27.02
CA TYR A 229 4.45 18.58 -26.56
C TYR A 229 3.83 19.99 -26.52
N PHE A 230 4.60 21.01 -26.12
CA PHE A 230 4.12 22.40 -26.02
C PHE A 230 4.18 23.20 -27.33
N LYS A 231 4.95 22.76 -28.35
CA LYS A 231 4.78 23.23 -29.74
C LYS A 231 3.43 22.75 -30.29
N HIS A 232 3.11 21.48 -30.07
CA HIS A 232 1.90 20.82 -30.55
C HIS A 232 0.84 20.72 -29.45
N ILE A 233 0.64 21.79 -28.68
CA ILE A 233 -0.25 21.80 -27.51
C ILE A 233 -1.68 21.42 -27.86
N ASP A 234 -2.19 21.81 -29.04
CA ASP A 234 -3.55 21.49 -29.47
C ASP A 234 -3.79 20.02 -29.86
N ASN A 235 -2.71 19.22 -30.02
CA ASN A 235 -2.81 17.77 -30.16
C ASN A 235 -2.85 17.06 -28.78
N HIS A 236 -2.25 17.68 -27.76
CA HIS A 236 -2.17 17.16 -26.39
C HIS A 236 -3.28 17.69 -25.47
N LYS A 237 -3.94 18.78 -25.87
CA LYS A 237 -5.09 19.37 -25.18
C LYS A 237 -6.36 18.55 -25.46
N ARG A 238 -7.16 18.32 -24.42
CA ARG A 238 -8.55 17.87 -24.51
C ARG A 238 -9.43 18.89 -23.80
N VAL A 239 -10.61 19.15 -24.35
CA VAL A 239 -11.55 20.15 -23.83
C VAL A 239 -12.70 19.42 -23.15
N PHE A 240 -12.86 19.64 -21.85
CA PHE A 240 -14.06 19.20 -21.16
C PHE A 240 -15.25 20.04 -21.62
N VAL A 241 -16.32 19.37 -22.04
CA VAL A 241 -17.57 19.98 -22.47
C VAL A 241 -18.72 19.49 -21.57
N CYS A 242 -19.67 20.38 -21.32
CA CYS A 242 -20.98 19.99 -20.83
C CYS A 242 -21.85 19.67 -22.05
N ASP A 243 -22.52 18.52 -21.98
CA ASP A 243 -23.48 17.98 -22.93
C ASP A 243 -24.85 18.07 -22.26
N ASP A 244 -25.75 18.91 -22.78
CA ASP A 244 -27.04 19.20 -22.13
C ASP A 244 -27.96 17.96 -22.06
N ASP A 245 -27.67 16.91 -22.84
CA ASP A 245 -28.38 15.62 -22.82
C ASP A 245 -27.86 14.65 -21.73
N LYS A 246 -26.82 15.01 -20.95
CA LYS A 246 -26.22 14.16 -19.88
C LYS A 246 -26.17 14.86 -18.52
N ASP A 247 -26.58 14.18 -17.45
CA ASP A 247 -26.44 14.71 -16.08
C ASP A 247 -25.01 14.54 -15.55
N HIS A 248 -24.15 15.51 -15.88
CA HIS A 248 -22.80 15.62 -15.32
C HIS A 248 -22.80 15.93 -13.81
N GLY A 249 -23.88 16.49 -13.27
CA GLY A 249 -24.01 16.79 -11.85
C GLY A 249 -24.14 15.52 -11.02
N GLU A 250 -25.03 14.61 -11.42
CA GLU A 250 -25.18 13.30 -10.81
C GLU A 250 -23.90 12.46 -10.96
N ALA A 251 -23.26 12.48 -12.13
CA ALA A 251 -22.00 11.75 -12.32
C ALA A 251 -20.87 12.26 -11.40
N ILE A 252 -20.69 13.59 -11.28
CA ILE A 252 -19.67 14.18 -10.42
C ILE A 252 -19.99 13.94 -8.93
N ASP A 253 -21.23 14.15 -8.49
CA ASP A 253 -21.60 13.90 -7.09
C ASP A 253 -21.49 12.41 -6.76
N GLY A 254 -22.04 11.51 -7.59
CA GLY A 254 -21.93 10.06 -7.44
C GLY A 254 -20.48 9.56 -7.39
N ALA A 255 -19.56 10.19 -8.15
CA ALA A 255 -18.14 9.86 -8.10
C ALA A 255 -17.47 10.28 -6.77
N PHE A 256 -17.78 11.46 -6.22
CA PHE A 256 -17.01 12.05 -5.11
C PHE A 256 -17.74 12.17 -3.76
N ASN A 257 -19.06 11.96 -3.70
CA ASN A 257 -19.84 12.04 -2.47
C ASN A 257 -19.60 10.85 -1.52
N ALA A 258 -20.11 10.95 -0.30
CA ALA A 258 -19.97 9.91 0.72
C ALA A 258 -20.76 8.62 0.43
N ASN A 259 -21.74 8.64 -0.47
CA ASN A 259 -22.53 7.47 -0.84
C ASN A 259 -21.72 6.56 -1.78
N SER A 260 -21.70 5.25 -1.50
CA SER A 260 -20.99 4.29 -2.36
C SER A 260 -21.83 3.73 -3.50
N LYS A 261 -23.17 3.89 -3.49
CA LYS A 261 -24.10 3.25 -4.43
C LYS A 261 -23.70 3.45 -5.90
N TYR A 262 -23.56 4.71 -6.33
CA TYR A 262 -23.17 5.06 -7.70
C TYR A 262 -21.84 4.41 -8.10
N ARG A 263 -20.79 4.54 -7.27
CA ARG A 263 -19.48 3.93 -7.53
C ARG A 263 -19.51 2.41 -7.63
N LYS A 264 -20.47 1.74 -6.96
CA LYS A 264 -20.67 0.30 -7.09
C LYS A 264 -21.33 -0.05 -8.42
N GLU A 265 -22.47 0.56 -8.70
CA GLU A 265 -23.25 0.29 -9.91
C GLU A 265 -22.44 0.63 -11.18
N MET A 266 -21.62 1.69 -11.14
CA MET A 266 -20.68 2.04 -12.20
C MET A 266 -19.59 0.97 -12.40
N LEU A 267 -19.00 0.43 -11.32
CA LEU A 267 -17.94 -0.59 -11.41
C LEU A 267 -18.46 -2.01 -11.68
N GLU A 268 -19.71 -2.30 -11.33
CA GLU A 268 -20.38 -3.57 -11.65
C GLU A 268 -20.76 -3.67 -13.14
N ASN A 269 -20.92 -2.54 -13.83
CA ASN A 269 -21.19 -2.45 -15.27
C ASN A 269 -19.97 -2.02 -16.11
N PHE A 270 -18.79 -1.84 -15.49
CA PHE A 270 -17.57 -1.38 -16.18
C PHE A 270 -16.92 -2.51 -16.99
N ASP A 271 -16.95 -2.41 -18.33
CA ASP A 271 -16.19 -3.29 -19.23
C ASP A 271 -14.72 -2.84 -19.32
N PRO A 272 -13.74 -3.67 -18.88
CA PRO A 272 -12.32 -3.37 -18.99
C PRO A 272 -11.80 -3.21 -20.43
N ASN A 273 -12.58 -3.53 -21.46
CA ASN A 273 -12.21 -3.32 -22.88
C ASN A 273 -12.83 -2.04 -23.47
N SER A 274 -13.78 -1.40 -22.80
CA SER A 274 -14.46 -0.17 -23.26
C SER A 274 -13.61 1.11 -23.18
N HIS A 275 -12.30 0.95 -22.97
CA HIS A 275 -11.39 2.00 -22.55
C HIS A 275 -11.23 3.11 -23.59
N HIS A 276 -11.32 4.34 -23.06
CA HIS A 276 -11.03 5.62 -23.70
C HIS A 276 -12.07 6.16 -24.71
N HIS A 277 -11.86 7.44 -24.98
CA HIS A 277 -12.36 8.15 -26.14
C HIS A 277 -11.50 7.77 -27.36
N GLU A 278 -12.05 7.90 -28.57
CA GLU A 278 -11.25 7.86 -29.80
C GLU A 278 -10.06 8.83 -29.65
N THR A 279 -8.84 8.39 -29.99
CA THR A 279 -7.63 9.18 -29.68
C THR A 279 -7.62 10.55 -30.36
N GLU A 280 -8.38 10.71 -31.45
CA GLU A 280 -8.59 11.96 -32.20
C GLU A 280 -9.63 12.90 -31.56
N ALA A 281 -10.51 12.40 -30.67
CA ALA A 281 -11.59 13.18 -30.07
C ALA A 281 -11.03 14.31 -29.19
N ARG A 282 -11.14 15.56 -29.67
CA ARG A 282 -10.64 16.75 -28.97
C ARG A 282 -11.52 17.20 -27.79
N GLN A 283 -12.71 16.63 -27.66
CA GLN A 283 -13.70 16.95 -26.63
C GLN A 283 -14.07 15.71 -25.82
N ILE A 284 -14.31 15.90 -24.53
CA ILE A 284 -14.60 14.86 -23.54
C ILE A 284 -15.74 15.38 -22.66
N THR A 285 -16.80 14.59 -22.42
CA THR A 285 -17.82 14.98 -21.43
C THR A 285 -17.40 14.54 -20.02
N PHE A 286 -17.91 15.22 -18.99
CA PHE A 286 -17.60 14.85 -17.61
C PHE A 286 -18.11 13.44 -17.25
N THR A 287 -19.27 13.03 -17.78
CA THR A 287 -19.82 11.69 -17.56
C THR A 287 -18.92 10.61 -18.17
N ASP A 288 -18.51 10.76 -19.43
CA ASP A 288 -17.66 9.77 -20.10
C ASP A 288 -16.30 9.61 -19.40
N PHE A 289 -15.69 10.71 -18.96
CA PHE A 289 -14.45 10.68 -18.18
C PHE A 289 -14.61 9.97 -16.82
N ILE A 290 -15.78 10.10 -16.19
CA ILE A 290 -16.08 9.45 -14.91
C ILE A 290 -16.32 7.95 -15.10
N GLU A 291 -17.15 7.58 -16.08
CA GLU A 291 -17.57 6.21 -16.34
C GLU A 291 -16.48 5.36 -17.04
N LYS A 292 -15.53 5.99 -17.74
CA LYS A 292 -14.39 5.31 -18.36
C LYS A 292 -13.08 5.49 -17.58
N ASP A 293 -12.49 6.68 -17.65
CA ASP A 293 -11.12 6.89 -17.16
C ASP A 293 -11.04 6.86 -15.62
N LEU A 294 -11.97 7.51 -14.90
CA LEU A 294 -12.01 7.47 -13.44
C LEU A 294 -12.46 6.11 -12.89
N ALA A 295 -13.38 5.43 -13.59
CA ALA A 295 -13.77 4.05 -13.28
C ALA A 295 -12.56 3.09 -13.34
N SER A 296 -11.68 3.21 -14.34
CA SER A 296 -10.43 2.44 -14.39
C SER A 296 -9.54 2.66 -13.14
N PHE A 297 -9.45 3.91 -12.66
CA PHE A 297 -8.72 4.25 -11.44
C PHE A 297 -9.40 3.71 -10.18
N PHE A 298 -10.73 3.70 -10.11
CA PHE A 298 -11.49 3.09 -9.01
C PHE A 298 -11.36 1.56 -9.00
N MET A 299 -11.36 0.89 -10.16
CA MET A 299 -11.09 -0.54 -10.31
C MET A 299 -9.67 -0.90 -9.84
N ALA A 300 -8.66 -0.18 -10.33
CA ALA A 300 -7.27 -0.32 -9.86
C ALA A 300 -7.12 0.03 -8.37
N ASN A 301 -7.95 0.95 -7.83
CA ASN A 301 -8.02 1.19 -6.39
C ASN A 301 -8.62 0.00 -5.63
N MET A 302 -9.60 -0.70 -6.19
CA MET A 302 -10.20 -1.88 -5.57
C MET A 302 -9.17 -3.02 -5.51
N LYS A 303 -8.53 -3.38 -6.63
CA LYS A 303 -7.46 -4.40 -6.71
C LYS A 303 -6.33 -4.17 -5.69
N ARG A 304 -5.84 -2.93 -5.52
CA ARG A 304 -4.78 -2.63 -4.52
C ARG A 304 -5.26 -2.56 -3.07
N SER A 305 -6.57 -2.42 -2.82
CA SER A 305 -7.12 -2.18 -1.47
C SER A 305 -7.83 -3.37 -0.85
N VAL A 306 -8.43 -4.27 -1.64
CA VAL A 306 -9.11 -5.49 -1.18
C VAL A 306 -8.21 -6.69 -1.51
N PRO A 307 -7.97 -7.64 -0.58
CA PRO A 307 -7.16 -8.83 -0.87
C PRO A 307 -7.97 -9.95 -1.55
N SER A 308 -7.27 -10.92 -2.15
CA SER A 308 -7.89 -12.19 -2.58
C SER A 308 -8.21 -13.08 -1.38
N MET A 309 -9.23 -13.92 -1.50
CA MET A 309 -9.53 -15.00 -0.55
C MET A 309 -8.49 -16.11 -0.54
N LEU A 310 -7.67 -16.23 -1.60
CA LEU A 310 -6.67 -17.27 -1.76
C LEU A 310 -5.51 -17.14 -0.76
N ASP A 311 -4.75 -16.04 -0.78
CA ASP A 311 -3.62 -15.83 0.14
C ASP A 311 -3.83 -14.74 1.21
N GLY A 312 -4.90 -13.95 1.11
CA GLY A 312 -5.13 -12.79 2.00
C GLY A 312 -4.14 -11.65 1.82
N LEU A 313 -3.32 -11.68 0.76
CA LEU A 313 -2.39 -10.62 0.41
C LEU A 313 -3.06 -9.60 -0.51
N LYS A 314 -2.41 -8.46 -0.65
CA LYS A 314 -2.72 -7.43 -1.65
C LYS A 314 -1.55 -7.40 -2.63
N PRO A 315 -1.70 -6.96 -3.89
CA PRO A 315 -0.64 -7.03 -4.89
C PRO A 315 0.74 -6.50 -4.44
N ASP A 316 0.81 -5.41 -3.67
CA ASP A 316 2.05 -4.88 -3.10
C ASP A 316 2.74 -5.82 -2.07
N ARG A 317 1.96 -6.58 -1.29
CA ARG A 317 2.47 -7.60 -0.35
C ARG A 317 2.96 -8.81 -1.11
N GLU A 318 2.13 -9.27 -2.04
CA GLU A 318 2.31 -10.46 -2.84
C GLU A 318 3.57 -10.37 -3.71
N ARG A 319 3.76 -9.30 -4.49
CA ARG A 319 4.97 -9.09 -5.32
C ARG A 319 6.26 -9.14 -4.50
N TYR A 320 6.27 -8.59 -3.28
CA TYR A 320 7.41 -8.69 -2.37
C TYR A 320 7.58 -10.11 -1.81
N PHE A 321 6.47 -10.76 -1.46
CA PHE A 321 6.44 -12.11 -0.93
C PHE A 321 7.00 -13.13 -1.92
N ILE A 322 6.55 -13.08 -3.17
CA ILE A 322 7.04 -13.90 -4.29
C ILE A 322 8.54 -13.69 -4.49
N ALA A 323 9.02 -12.45 -4.47
CA ALA A 323 10.46 -12.17 -4.55
C ALA A 323 11.25 -12.85 -3.39
N CYS A 324 10.70 -12.86 -2.18
CA CYS A 324 11.30 -13.53 -1.03
C CYS A 324 11.25 -15.07 -1.15
N LEU A 325 10.14 -15.63 -1.66
CA LEU A 325 10.01 -17.07 -1.95
C LEU A 325 11.03 -17.53 -3.00
N ARG A 326 11.26 -16.71 -4.04
CA ARG A 326 12.28 -16.89 -5.09
C ARG A 326 13.72 -16.57 -4.63
N GLY A 327 13.95 -16.31 -3.33
CA GLY A 327 15.28 -16.19 -2.73
C GLY A 327 15.98 -14.83 -2.88
N VAL A 328 15.27 -13.78 -3.30
CA VAL A 328 15.82 -12.41 -3.39
C VAL A 328 16.25 -11.93 -1.98
N PRO A 329 17.45 -11.36 -1.80
CA PRO A 329 18.01 -11.10 -0.48
C PRO A 329 17.21 -10.07 0.34
N THR A 330 16.70 -10.52 1.49
CA THR A 330 15.73 -9.84 2.35
C THR A 330 16.27 -8.67 3.20
N ARG A 331 17.19 -7.87 2.63
CA ARG A 331 17.53 -6.54 3.18
C ARG A 331 16.57 -5.51 2.62
N THR A 332 15.80 -4.88 3.50
CA THR A 332 15.05 -3.61 3.32
C THR A 332 15.82 -2.49 2.61
N SER A 333 17.15 -2.53 2.65
CA SER A 333 18.10 -1.58 2.02
C SER A 333 18.77 -2.10 0.74
N ARG A 334 18.42 -3.30 0.27
CA ARG A 334 18.92 -3.94 -0.97
C ARG A 334 17.84 -4.80 -1.66
N SER A 335 16.56 -4.41 -1.55
CA SER A 335 15.54 -4.88 -2.49
C SER A 335 15.94 -4.52 -3.94
N PRO A 336 15.49 -5.29 -4.96
CA PRO A 336 15.74 -4.94 -6.35
C PRO A 336 15.20 -3.55 -6.68
N LYS A 337 15.99 -2.72 -7.39
CA LYS A 337 15.64 -1.36 -7.85
C LYS A 337 14.55 -1.34 -8.96
N SER A 338 13.78 -2.41 -9.08
CA SER A 338 12.66 -2.61 -10.00
C SER A 338 11.32 -2.71 -9.26
N LEU A 339 11.29 -3.08 -7.97
CA LEU A 339 10.06 -3.05 -7.17
C LEU A 339 9.84 -1.62 -6.67
N LEU A 340 8.76 -0.98 -7.16
CA LEU A 340 8.59 0.46 -7.04
C LEU A 340 8.15 0.91 -5.64
N PHE A 341 8.40 2.19 -5.35
CA PHE A 341 8.20 2.84 -4.06
C PHE A 341 8.88 2.16 -2.85
N GLU A 342 10.20 2.38 -2.69
CA GLU A 342 10.96 1.95 -1.49
C GLU A 342 10.21 2.20 -0.16
N LYS A 343 9.50 3.32 -0.01
CA LYS A 343 8.74 3.64 1.22
C LYS A 343 7.45 2.84 1.39
N ALA A 344 6.66 2.67 0.33
CA ALA A 344 5.41 1.91 0.41
C ALA A 344 5.72 0.42 0.62
N LEU A 345 6.67 -0.10 -0.16
CA LEU A 345 7.21 -1.45 -0.05
C LEU A 345 7.75 -1.71 1.37
N ASN A 346 8.62 -0.83 1.91
CA ASN A 346 9.14 -1.02 3.27
C ASN A 346 8.05 -0.99 4.36
N ASN A 347 7.04 -0.12 4.26
CA ASN A 347 5.90 -0.15 5.19
C ASN A 347 5.10 -1.46 5.10
N THR A 348 5.00 -2.02 3.89
CA THR A 348 4.37 -3.33 3.65
C THR A 348 5.19 -4.47 4.25
N ILE A 349 6.52 -4.48 4.04
CA ILE A 349 7.45 -5.46 4.64
C ILE A 349 7.37 -5.42 6.17
N ILE A 350 7.37 -4.22 6.75
CA ILE A 350 7.26 -4.02 8.20
C ILE A 350 5.96 -4.65 8.72
N LYS A 351 4.82 -4.35 8.08
CA LYS A 351 3.51 -4.90 8.47
C LYS A 351 3.41 -6.41 8.34
N MET A 352 4.10 -7.04 7.38
CA MET A 352 4.16 -8.50 7.24
C MET A 352 5.04 -9.20 8.29
N ALA A 353 5.89 -8.44 8.98
CA ALA A 353 6.82 -8.93 10.00
C ALA A 353 6.44 -8.55 11.45
N GLN A 354 5.43 -7.69 11.64
CA GLN A 354 4.96 -7.27 12.97
C GLN A 354 4.35 -8.42 13.76
N GLN A 355 4.66 -8.47 15.06
CA GLN A 355 4.33 -9.58 15.97
C GLN A 355 3.75 -9.11 17.32
N HIS A 356 3.32 -7.84 17.41
CA HIS A 356 2.69 -7.30 18.62
C HIS A 356 1.20 -7.70 18.69
N VAL A 357 0.62 -7.68 19.88
CA VAL A 357 -0.82 -7.93 20.09
C VAL A 357 -1.64 -7.00 19.18
N GLY A 358 -2.63 -7.55 18.49
CA GLY A 358 -3.42 -6.83 17.49
C GLY A 358 -2.75 -6.61 16.12
N SER A 359 -1.64 -7.29 15.81
CA SER A 359 -1.05 -7.36 14.46
C SER A 359 -1.32 -8.73 13.79
N ASN A 360 -0.29 -9.44 13.31
CA ASN A 360 -0.45 -10.75 12.67
C ASN A 360 -0.45 -11.87 13.72
N ASN A 361 -1.35 -12.86 13.61
CA ASN A 361 -1.25 -14.08 14.42
C ASN A 361 -0.09 -14.97 13.96
N LEU A 362 0.13 -15.02 12.64
CA LEU A 362 1.15 -15.84 11.99
C LEU A 362 1.95 -14.98 10.98
N PRO A 363 2.92 -14.19 11.44
CA PRO A 363 3.72 -13.30 10.60
C PRO A 363 4.58 -14.10 9.61
N LEU A 364 4.36 -13.89 8.32
CA LEU A 364 5.05 -14.60 7.22
C LEU A 364 6.55 -14.23 7.13
N LEU A 365 6.95 -13.14 7.78
CA LEU A 365 8.31 -12.63 7.85
C LEU A 365 8.77 -12.53 9.31
N GLN A 366 10.05 -12.86 9.58
CA GLN A 366 10.65 -12.66 10.89
C GLN A 366 11.15 -11.23 11.06
N SER A 367 10.72 -10.55 12.12
CA SER A 367 11.27 -9.27 12.56
C SER A 367 12.68 -9.43 13.14
N LEU A 368 13.70 -8.83 12.51
CA LEU A 368 15.07 -8.76 13.03
C LEU A 368 15.49 -7.28 13.18
N GLY A 369 14.98 -6.65 14.24
CA GLY A 369 15.11 -5.21 14.53
C GLY A 369 13.85 -4.68 15.25
N GLN A 370 13.75 -3.37 15.44
CA GLN A 370 12.54 -2.74 15.99
C GLN A 370 11.50 -2.52 14.90
N PHE A 371 10.62 -3.51 14.69
CA PHE A 371 9.55 -3.50 13.68
C PHE A 371 8.28 -2.75 14.13
N GLY A 372 8.32 -2.09 15.28
CA GLY A 372 7.19 -1.38 15.87
C GLY A 372 6.43 -2.27 16.86
N THR A 373 5.83 -1.63 17.86
CA THR A 373 5.32 -2.27 19.08
C THR A 373 3.84 -1.95 19.29
N ARG A 374 3.24 -2.52 20.35
CA ARG A 374 1.85 -2.20 20.72
C ARG A 374 1.66 -0.74 21.18
N ILE A 375 2.75 -0.03 21.51
CA ILE A 375 2.73 1.33 22.07
C ILE A 375 2.08 2.31 21.07
N ALA A 376 2.41 2.17 19.78
CA ALA A 376 1.92 3.03 18.70
C ALA A 376 1.28 2.23 17.54
N GLY A 377 0.84 0.99 17.78
CA GLY A 377 0.26 0.12 16.75
C GLY A 377 1.20 -0.13 15.57
N GLY A 378 2.50 -0.31 15.87
CA GLY A 378 3.53 -0.54 14.87
C GLY A 378 4.01 0.68 14.08
N GLN A 379 3.54 1.90 14.40
CA GLN A 379 4.01 3.15 13.77
C GLN A 379 5.39 3.62 14.29
N ASP A 380 5.81 3.07 15.43
CA ASP A 380 7.11 3.26 16.09
C ASP A 380 8.23 2.37 15.52
N ALA A 381 8.01 1.75 14.35
CA ALA A 381 9.03 0.99 13.64
C ALA A 381 10.24 1.87 13.28
N ALA A 382 11.45 1.35 13.48
CA ALA A 382 12.67 2.07 13.13
C ALA A 382 12.82 2.24 11.61
N ASP A 383 13.62 3.23 11.19
CA ASP A 383 13.90 3.48 9.77
C ASP A 383 14.32 2.18 9.06
N PRO A 384 13.70 1.82 7.92
CA PRO A 384 13.91 0.53 7.26
C PRO A 384 15.39 0.19 7.00
N ARG A 385 16.27 1.18 6.85
CA ARG A 385 17.72 0.98 6.64
C ARG A 385 18.40 0.21 7.77
N TYR A 386 17.87 0.27 9.00
CA TYR A 386 18.39 -0.46 10.16
C TYR A 386 17.76 -1.86 10.33
N LEU A 387 16.56 -2.06 9.78
CA LEU A 387 15.82 -3.31 9.91
C LEU A 387 16.40 -4.43 9.03
N ARG A 388 16.14 -5.67 9.42
CA ARG A 388 16.39 -6.87 8.62
C ARG A 388 15.20 -7.82 8.75
N THR A 389 14.98 -8.64 7.75
CA THR A 389 13.96 -9.69 7.81
C THR A 389 14.43 -10.94 7.05
N LYS A 390 13.63 -12.01 7.12
CA LYS A 390 13.69 -13.23 6.31
C LYS A 390 12.34 -13.92 6.41
N LEU A 391 12.08 -14.93 5.57
CA LEU A 391 10.91 -15.81 5.74
C LEU A 391 10.90 -16.43 7.15
N SER A 392 9.72 -16.53 7.77
CA SER A 392 9.51 -17.34 8.98
C SER A 392 9.63 -18.83 8.65
N GLN A 393 9.80 -19.70 9.66
CA GLN A 393 10.03 -21.14 9.42
C GLN A 393 8.76 -21.82 8.88
N GLU A 394 7.63 -21.35 9.39
CA GLU A 394 6.27 -21.74 9.04
C GLU A 394 5.94 -21.38 7.59
N THR A 395 6.54 -20.32 7.03
CA THR A 395 6.16 -19.73 5.74
C THR A 395 6.34 -20.67 4.54
N ARG A 396 7.38 -21.51 4.52
CA ARG A 396 7.56 -22.51 3.44
C ARG A 396 6.83 -23.85 3.67
N ILE A 397 6.11 -23.97 4.78
CA ILE A 397 5.11 -25.02 5.00
C ILE A 397 3.74 -24.48 4.57
N LEU A 398 3.43 -23.23 4.92
CA LEU A 398 2.22 -22.51 4.47
C LEU A 398 2.14 -22.40 2.95
N PHE A 399 3.26 -22.10 2.29
CA PHE A 399 3.39 -21.92 0.85
C PHE A 399 4.43 -22.92 0.29
N PRO A 400 4.01 -24.15 -0.07
CA PRO A 400 4.90 -25.21 -0.55
C PRO A 400 5.70 -24.79 -1.78
N LYS A 401 6.92 -25.30 -1.94
CA LYS A 401 7.79 -24.94 -3.07
C LYS A 401 7.28 -25.56 -4.38
N GLU A 402 6.63 -26.70 -4.26
CA GLU A 402 5.95 -27.43 -5.32
C GLU A 402 4.83 -26.61 -5.98
N ASP A 403 4.26 -25.63 -5.26
CA ASP A 403 3.19 -24.75 -5.72
C ASP A 403 3.72 -23.45 -6.40
N ASP A 404 5.01 -23.10 -6.24
CA ASP A 404 5.60 -21.89 -6.85
C ASP A 404 5.38 -21.85 -8.38
N LYS A 405 5.42 -23.01 -9.05
CA LYS A 405 5.29 -23.13 -10.51
C LYS A 405 3.87 -22.89 -11.03
N TYR A 406 2.84 -22.94 -10.19
CA TYR A 406 1.46 -22.68 -10.63
C TYR A 406 1.08 -21.20 -10.53
N ALA A 407 1.74 -20.45 -9.65
CA ALA A 407 1.69 -18.98 -9.70
C ALA A 407 2.28 -18.46 -11.02
N ASP A 408 3.28 -19.16 -11.57
CA ASP A 408 3.90 -18.85 -12.86
C ASP A 408 3.11 -19.39 -14.08
N ALA A 409 2.12 -20.28 -13.88
CA ALA A 409 1.47 -21.02 -14.96
C ALA A 409 0.54 -20.14 -15.84
N HIS A 410 -0.12 -19.13 -15.28
CA HIS A 410 -0.88 -18.15 -16.08
C HIS A 410 0.04 -17.28 -16.97
N THR A 411 1.33 -17.21 -16.64
CA THR A 411 2.38 -16.53 -17.41
C THR A 411 3.30 -17.51 -18.16
N GLY A 412 2.90 -18.78 -18.26
CA GLY A 412 3.76 -19.88 -18.72
C GLY A 412 4.29 -19.69 -20.15
N SER A 413 3.46 -19.14 -21.03
CA SER A 413 3.82 -18.87 -22.45
C SER A 413 4.62 -17.58 -22.66
N LEU A 414 4.84 -16.77 -21.61
CA LEU A 414 5.62 -15.54 -21.66
C LEU A 414 7.09 -15.83 -21.38
N ASN A 415 7.97 -15.05 -21.99
CA ASN A 415 9.41 -15.11 -21.75
C ASN A 415 9.80 -14.34 -20.47
N ASP A 416 11.04 -14.51 -19.99
CA ASP A 416 11.44 -14.04 -18.65
C ASP A 416 11.45 -12.51 -18.45
N GLU A 417 11.30 -11.70 -19.50
CA GLU A 417 11.05 -10.27 -19.37
C GLU A 417 9.55 -9.95 -19.22
N ASP A 418 8.67 -10.52 -20.06
CA ASP A 418 7.21 -10.33 -19.93
C ASP A 418 6.70 -10.93 -18.59
N ARG A 419 7.31 -12.01 -18.06
CA ARG A 419 7.03 -12.55 -16.71
C ARG A 419 7.37 -11.61 -15.54
N LYS A 420 8.13 -10.53 -15.75
CA LYS A 420 8.40 -9.51 -14.71
C LYS A 420 7.34 -8.42 -14.67
N ASN A 421 6.43 -8.42 -15.64
CA ASN A 421 5.55 -7.31 -15.94
C ASN A 421 4.12 -7.57 -15.47
N THR A 422 3.55 -8.69 -15.92
CA THR A 422 2.21 -9.17 -15.55
C THR A 422 1.90 -9.07 -14.05
N GLU A 423 0.63 -8.79 -13.71
CA GLU A 423 0.18 -8.94 -12.32
C GLU A 423 0.49 -10.37 -11.81
N PRO A 424 0.93 -10.51 -10.54
CA PRO A 424 1.19 -11.85 -9.99
C PRO A 424 -0.12 -12.64 -9.90
N THR A 425 -0.03 -13.95 -10.11
CA THR A 425 -1.14 -14.85 -9.82
C THR A 425 -1.17 -15.11 -8.30
N PRO A 426 -2.31 -14.91 -7.61
CA PRO A 426 -2.42 -15.16 -6.17
C PRO A 426 -1.92 -16.55 -5.77
N TYR A 427 -1.18 -16.60 -4.66
CA TYR A 427 -0.63 -17.87 -4.18
C TYR A 427 -1.71 -18.75 -3.54
N TYR A 428 -1.50 -20.06 -3.59
CA TYR A 428 -2.35 -21.05 -2.94
C TYR A 428 -1.67 -21.58 -1.66
N PRO A 429 -1.86 -20.96 -0.49
CA PRO A 429 -1.40 -21.52 0.78
C PRO A 429 -2.14 -22.83 1.12
N ILE A 430 -1.67 -23.56 2.14
CA ILE A 430 -2.37 -24.76 2.65
C ILE A 430 -3.55 -24.45 3.59
N VAL A 431 -3.75 -23.18 3.98
CA VAL A 431 -4.86 -22.68 4.82
C VAL A 431 -5.21 -21.24 4.41
N PRO A 432 -6.48 -20.79 4.57
CA PRO A 432 -6.90 -19.44 4.17
C PRO A 432 -6.27 -18.37 5.09
N MET A 433 -5.11 -17.85 4.68
CA MET A 433 -4.31 -16.92 5.47
C MET A 433 -5.00 -15.59 5.76
N VAL A 434 -6.01 -15.23 4.95
CA VAL A 434 -6.89 -14.07 5.16
C VAL A 434 -7.66 -14.14 6.48
N LEU A 435 -8.01 -15.34 6.96
CA LEU A 435 -8.65 -15.54 8.26
C LEU A 435 -7.61 -15.57 9.39
N VAL A 436 -6.44 -16.15 9.15
CA VAL A 436 -5.39 -16.27 10.17
C VAL A 436 -4.83 -14.90 10.60
N ASN A 437 -4.55 -14.02 9.64
CA ASN A 437 -3.95 -12.69 9.89
C ASN A 437 -4.93 -11.52 9.73
N GLY A 438 -6.20 -11.80 9.42
CA GLY A 438 -7.21 -10.79 9.14
C GLY A 438 -6.91 -9.93 7.92
N CYS A 439 -7.80 -8.97 7.63
CA CYS A 439 -7.51 -7.90 6.68
C CYS A 439 -8.27 -6.61 7.01
N ARG A 440 -7.75 -5.48 6.51
CA ARG A 440 -8.47 -4.19 6.47
C ARG A 440 -8.18 -3.48 5.16
N GLY A 441 -9.21 -2.96 4.49
CA GLY A 441 -9.11 -2.27 3.21
C GLY A 441 -10.20 -1.23 3.02
N ILE A 442 -9.85 -0.15 2.32
CA ILE A 442 -10.80 0.90 1.90
C ILE A 442 -10.51 1.16 0.42
N ALA A 443 -11.53 1.01 -0.41
CA ALA A 443 -11.52 1.17 -1.86
C ALA A 443 -12.58 2.20 -2.27
N SER A 444 -12.63 2.50 -3.57
CA SER A 444 -13.64 3.39 -4.14
C SER A 444 -14.96 2.63 -4.29
N GLY A 445 -15.87 2.80 -3.32
CA GLY A 445 -17.18 2.14 -3.26
C GLY A 445 -17.28 0.98 -2.26
N TRP A 446 -16.17 0.26 -2.02
CA TRP A 446 -16.11 -0.86 -1.07
C TRP A 446 -15.15 -0.62 0.08
N SER A 447 -15.39 -1.31 1.21
CA SER A 447 -14.41 -1.48 2.28
C SER A 447 -14.47 -2.94 2.73
N THR A 448 -13.39 -3.42 3.35
CA THR A 448 -13.33 -4.77 3.90
C THR A 448 -12.68 -4.76 5.26
N PHE A 449 -13.23 -5.53 6.19
CA PHE A 449 -12.62 -5.83 7.47
C PHE A 449 -12.92 -7.27 7.88
N ILE A 450 -11.85 -8.03 8.09
CA ILE A 450 -11.87 -9.41 8.57
C ILE A 450 -10.96 -9.44 9.81
N PRO A 451 -11.45 -9.80 11.00
CA PRO A 451 -10.60 -9.92 12.17
C PRO A 451 -9.72 -11.17 12.07
N ASN A 452 -8.70 -11.26 12.93
CA ASN A 452 -7.88 -12.45 13.01
C ASN A 452 -8.66 -13.62 13.64
N TYR A 453 -8.36 -14.84 13.19
CA TYR A 453 -8.85 -16.11 13.75
C TYR A 453 -7.69 -17.01 14.17
N LYS A 454 -7.99 -17.97 15.05
CA LYS A 454 -7.02 -18.90 15.62
C LYS A 454 -6.67 -19.99 14.61
N LEU A 455 -5.38 -20.10 14.27
CA LEU A 455 -4.87 -21.02 13.24
C LEU A 455 -5.36 -22.47 13.42
N LYS A 456 -5.38 -22.98 14.65
CA LYS A 456 -5.82 -24.35 14.94
C LYS A 456 -7.28 -24.61 14.55
N ASP A 457 -8.12 -23.59 14.63
CA ASP A 457 -9.56 -23.70 14.42
C ASP A 457 -9.86 -23.61 12.91
N VAL A 458 -9.11 -22.74 12.21
CA VAL A 458 -9.02 -22.71 10.74
C VAL A 458 -8.55 -24.05 10.17
N ILE A 459 -7.45 -24.62 10.69
CA ILE A 459 -6.95 -25.94 10.28
C ILE A 459 -8.03 -27.02 10.52
N SER A 460 -8.68 -27.01 11.68
CA SER A 460 -9.69 -28.00 12.03
C SER A 460 -10.88 -27.96 11.06
N ASN A 461 -11.34 -26.77 10.65
CA ASN A 461 -12.41 -26.63 9.65
C ASN A 461 -12.00 -27.08 8.24
N VAL A 462 -10.74 -26.86 7.83
CA VAL A 462 -10.21 -27.42 6.57
C VAL A 462 -10.13 -28.96 6.66
N GLU A 463 -9.73 -29.51 7.80
CA GLU A 463 -9.71 -30.96 8.04
C GLU A 463 -11.12 -31.57 8.03
N ARG A 464 -12.13 -30.87 8.53
CA ARG A 464 -13.55 -31.27 8.43
C ARG A 464 -14.00 -31.39 6.97
N LEU A 465 -13.77 -30.38 6.13
CA LEU A 465 -14.08 -30.47 4.68
C LEU A 465 -13.29 -31.59 3.99
N LEU A 466 -12.02 -31.80 4.39
CA LEU A 466 -11.21 -32.93 3.92
C LEU A 466 -11.68 -34.32 4.43
N ASN A 467 -12.57 -34.37 5.41
CA ASN A 467 -13.30 -35.57 5.86
C ASN A 467 -14.75 -35.62 5.32
N ASP A 468 -15.17 -34.64 4.51
CA ASP A 468 -16.55 -34.46 4.03
C ASP A 468 -17.55 -34.19 5.18
N GLU A 469 -17.06 -33.60 6.27
CA GLU A 469 -17.82 -33.05 7.41
C GLU A 469 -18.13 -31.55 7.20
N LYS A 470 -19.16 -31.03 7.89
CA LYS A 470 -19.49 -29.59 7.88
C LYS A 470 -18.52 -28.76 8.72
N THR A 471 -18.31 -27.51 8.33
CA THR A 471 -17.55 -26.51 9.10
C THR A 471 -18.30 -26.11 10.39
N GLU A 472 -17.54 -25.73 11.42
CA GLU A 472 -18.05 -25.21 12.69
C GLU A 472 -17.83 -23.69 12.80
N PRO A 473 -18.70 -22.96 13.55
CA PRO A 473 -18.49 -21.57 13.90
C PRO A 473 -17.11 -21.30 14.51
N MET A 474 -16.54 -20.13 14.20
CA MET A 474 -15.28 -19.65 14.77
C MET A 474 -15.47 -18.23 15.30
N ASP A 475 -14.87 -17.94 16.45
CA ASP A 475 -14.86 -16.59 17.03
C ASP A 475 -13.50 -15.89 16.79
N PRO A 476 -13.47 -14.54 16.69
CA PRO A 476 -12.24 -13.79 16.52
C PRO A 476 -11.23 -14.03 17.63
N TRP A 477 -9.94 -14.14 17.28
CA TRP A 477 -8.86 -14.45 18.21
C TRP A 477 -7.52 -13.85 17.76
N TYR A 478 -6.77 -13.29 18.71
CA TYR A 478 -5.50 -12.59 18.46
C TYR A 478 -4.35 -13.21 19.27
N GLU A 479 -3.22 -13.49 18.62
CA GLU A 479 -2.00 -14.02 19.26
C GLU A 479 -1.53 -13.07 20.36
N GLY A 480 -1.34 -13.62 21.57
CA GLY A 480 -0.82 -12.88 22.73
C GLY A 480 -1.80 -11.93 23.42
N PHE A 481 -3.08 -11.87 23.03
CA PHE A 481 -4.10 -11.07 23.73
C PHE A 481 -4.57 -11.76 25.02
N GLU A 482 -4.44 -11.09 26.17
CA GLU A 482 -4.84 -11.63 27.48
C GLU A 482 -6.20 -11.11 27.99
N GLY A 483 -6.94 -10.39 27.15
CA GLY A 483 -8.26 -9.84 27.48
C GLY A 483 -9.39 -10.86 27.29
N THR A 484 -10.58 -10.38 26.92
CA THR A 484 -11.74 -11.24 26.63
C THR A 484 -12.47 -10.76 25.39
N ILE A 485 -12.86 -11.68 24.51
CA ILE A 485 -13.70 -11.41 23.34
C ILE A 485 -15.03 -12.13 23.56
N THR A 486 -16.15 -11.42 23.42
CA THR A 486 -17.50 -11.98 23.56
C THR A 486 -18.38 -11.56 22.38
N LYS A 487 -19.38 -12.37 22.05
CA LYS A 487 -20.31 -12.09 20.95
C LYS A 487 -21.43 -11.15 21.41
N ASP A 488 -21.66 -10.08 20.68
CA ASP A 488 -22.60 -9.00 21.03
C ASP A 488 -23.73 -8.88 19.99
N GLY A 489 -24.37 -10.02 19.71
CA GLY A 489 -25.38 -10.17 18.67
C GLY A 489 -24.82 -10.75 17.36
N GLU A 490 -25.57 -10.56 16.29
CA GLU A 490 -25.20 -11.01 14.95
C GLU A 490 -24.10 -10.12 14.36
N ASN A 491 -23.05 -10.75 13.82
CA ASN A 491 -21.90 -10.09 13.20
C ASN A 491 -21.22 -8.93 13.98
N ARG A 492 -21.27 -9.01 15.32
CA ARG A 492 -20.62 -8.09 16.26
C ARG A 492 -20.00 -8.83 17.45
N TYR A 493 -18.86 -8.33 17.90
CA TYR A 493 -18.14 -8.80 19.09
C TYR A 493 -17.69 -7.60 19.94
N LYS A 494 -17.65 -7.79 21.26
CA LYS A 494 -17.00 -6.87 22.20
C LYS A 494 -15.64 -7.44 22.59
N THR A 495 -14.60 -6.61 22.60
CA THR A 495 -13.31 -6.96 23.21
C THR A 495 -13.07 -6.11 24.45
N PHE A 496 -12.67 -6.76 25.53
CA PHE A 496 -12.49 -6.17 26.84
C PHE A 496 -11.03 -6.24 27.26
N GLY A 497 -10.53 -5.14 27.82
CA GLY A 497 -9.26 -5.13 28.54
C GLY A 497 -9.30 -5.94 29.83
N ARG A 498 -8.13 -6.14 30.45
CA ARG A 498 -7.98 -6.79 31.76
C ARG A 498 -7.76 -5.72 32.83
N LEU A 499 -8.53 -5.83 33.89
CA LEU A 499 -8.56 -4.90 35.02
C LEU A 499 -8.48 -5.72 36.31
N GLU A 500 -7.57 -5.35 37.20
CA GLU A 500 -7.30 -6.03 38.46
C GLU A 500 -7.38 -5.01 39.62
N GLU A 501 -7.90 -5.43 40.78
CA GLU A 501 -7.94 -4.59 41.98
C GLU A 501 -6.58 -4.64 42.71
N SER A 502 -6.07 -3.48 43.15
CA SER A 502 -4.79 -3.42 43.86
C SER A 502 -4.91 -3.95 45.28
N SER A 503 -4.01 -4.86 45.68
CA SER A 503 -4.05 -5.65 46.94
C SER A 503 -3.87 -4.86 48.25
N GLY A 504 -4.14 -3.55 48.25
CA GLY A 504 -4.06 -2.66 49.40
C GLY A 504 -4.86 -1.35 49.28
N ASN A 505 -5.51 -1.06 48.14
CA ASN A 505 -6.39 0.11 48.00
C ASN A 505 -7.56 -0.18 47.05
N ALA A 506 -8.78 -0.10 47.56
CA ALA A 506 -10.02 -0.30 46.79
C ALA A 506 -10.26 0.79 45.74
N GLU A 507 -9.63 1.97 45.88
CA GLU A 507 -9.70 3.08 44.92
C GLU A 507 -8.62 2.99 43.81
N THR A 508 -7.77 1.96 43.85
CA THR A 508 -6.73 1.74 42.83
C THR A 508 -7.05 0.53 41.95
N ARG A 509 -6.98 0.74 40.64
CA ARG A 509 -7.06 -0.31 39.61
C ARG A 509 -5.74 -0.48 38.89
N LEU A 510 -5.47 -1.69 38.44
CA LEU A 510 -4.36 -2.00 37.55
C LEU A 510 -4.93 -2.49 36.22
N VAL A 511 -4.66 -1.75 35.14
CA VAL A 511 -4.89 -2.21 33.77
C VAL A 511 -3.71 -3.05 33.35
N THR A 512 -3.94 -4.35 33.13
CA THR A 512 -2.93 -5.32 32.69
C THR A 512 -3.05 -5.68 31.20
N GLU A 513 -4.19 -5.37 30.56
CA GLU A 513 -4.37 -5.53 29.11
C GLU A 513 -5.34 -4.48 28.54
N LEU A 514 -5.06 -3.98 27.33
CA LEU A 514 -5.91 -3.05 26.57
C LEU A 514 -6.73 -3.79 25.50
N PRO A 515 -7.95 -3.33 25.14
CA PRO A 515 -8.76 -3.94 24.07
C PRO A 515 -8.06 -3.97 22.71
N ILE A 516 -8.58 -4.81 21.81
CA ILE A 516 -8.10 -4.87 20.42
C ILE A 516 -8.33 -3.50 19.73
N GLU A 517 -7.32 -3.10 18.94
CA GLU A 517 -7.14 -1.77 18.32
C GLU A 517 -6.90 -0.58 19.26
N VAL A 518 -6.70 -0.82 20.57
CA VAL A 518 -6.31 0.22 21.55
C VAL A 518 -4.81 0.17 21.85
N TRP A 519 -4.06 1.12 21.27
CA TRP A 519 -2.62 1.28 21.47
C TRP A 519 -2.30 2.08 22.74
N THR A 520 -1.18 1.78 23.41
CA THR A 520 -0.83 2.38 24.72
C THR A 520 -0.80 3.91 24.67
N ASN A 521 -0.14 4.51 23.67
CA ASN A 521 -0.10 5.97 23.51
C ASN A 521 -1.49 6.59 23.32
N ASN A 522 -2.38 5.93 22.58
CA ASN A 522 -3.74 6.42 22.33
C ASN A 522 -4.58 6.37 23.61
N TYR A 523 -4.43 5.32 24.41
CA TYR A 523 -5.10 5.17 25.69
C TYR A 523 -4.60 6.22 26.70
N VAL A 524 -3.29 6.34 26.90
CA VAL A 524 -2.69 7.34 27.80
C VAL A 524 -3.09 8.76 27.39
N SER A 525 -3.02 9.10 26.09
CA SER A 525 -3.49 10.40 25.56
C SER A 525 -5.00 10.65 25.77
N SER A 526 -5.78 9.60 26.02
CA SER A 526 -7.22 9.71 26.34
C SER A 526 -7.44 9.87 27.85
N LEU A 527 -6.58 9.29 28.70
CA LEU A 527 -6.56 9.55 30.14
C LEU A 527 -6.16 11.01 30.44
N ASP A 528 -5.17 11.56 29.72
CA ASP A 528 -4.76 12.97 29.86
C ASP A 528 -5.86 13.95 29.48
N LYS A 529 -6.51 13.75 28.32
CA LYS A 529 -7.71 14.53 27.94
C LYS A 529 -8.85 14.35 28.93
N GLY A 530 -8.91 13.19 29.59
CA GLY A 530 -9.80 12.88 30.71
C GLY A 530 -9.41 13.56 32.03
N LYS A 531 -8.20 14.07 32.21
CA LYS A 531 -7.84 14.97 33.33
C LYS A 531 -8.24 16.42 33.03
N GLU A 532 -8.16 16.85 31.78
CA GLU A 532 -8.35 18.26 31.37
C GLU A 532 -9.81 18.65 31.10
N ASN A 533 -10.64 17.78 30.50
CA ASN A 533 -12.02 18.09 30.10
C ASN A 533 -13.06 17.36 30.94
N ARG A 534 -14.22 17.99 31.19
CA ARG A 534 -15.36 17.41 31.94
C ARG A 534 -16.16 16.34 31.14
N GLY A 535 -15.48 15.30 30.68
CA GLY A 535 -16.08 14.14 29.99
C GLY A 535 -16.58 13.05 30.93
N LYS A 536 -17.17 11.97 30.39
CA LYS A 536 -17.61 10.82 31.21
C LYS A 536 -16.46 10.20 32.02
N VAL A 537 -15.26 10.07 31.43
CA VAL A 537 -14.08 9.47 32.07
C VAL A 537 -13.51 10.36 33.20
N SER A 538 -13.56 11.69 33.03
CA SER A 538 -12.96 12.66 33.97
C SER A 538 -13.61 12.70 35.35
N ALA A 539 -14.88 12.28 35.42
CA ALA A 539 -15.62 12.23 36.66
C ALA A 539 -15.06 11.18 37.64
N PHE A 540 -14.33 10.17 37.14
CA PHE A 540 -13.91 9.00 37.93
C PHE A 540 -12.40 8.88 38.13
N ILE A 541 -11.55 9.43 37.25
CA ILE A 541 -10.08 9.32 37.40
C ILE A 541 -9.52 10.52 38.17
N GLU A 542 -8.78 10.29 39.25
CA GLU A 542 -8.01 11.31 39.96
C GLU A 542 -6.59 11.39 39.38
N ASN A 543 -5.92 10.25 39.28
CA ASN A 543 -4.58 10.16 38.72
C ASN A 543 -4.33 8.81 38.01
N TYR A 544 -3.20 8.69 37.31
CA TYR A 544 -2.72 7.42 36.78
C TYR A 544 -1.19 7.42 36.72
N LEU A 545 -0.60 6.23 36.69
CA LEU A 545 0.82 6.01 36.48
C LEU A 545 1.02 4.87 35.48
N ASP A 546 1.62 5.20 34.33
CA ASP A 546 2.00 4.21 33.32
C ASP A 546 3.36 3.57 33.66
N ARG A 547 3.42 2.24 33.60
CA ARG A 547 4.61 1.38 33.73
C ARG A 547 4.66 0.33 32.61
N SER A 548 3.91 0.53 31.54
CA SER A 548 3.87 -0.35 30.36
C SER A 548 5.22 -0.41 29.65
N ASN A 549 5.40 -1.44 28.83
CA ASN A 549 6.55 -1.58 27.94
C ASN A 549 6.09 -1.91 26.50
N ASP A 550 6.99 -2.42 25.67
CA ASP A 550 6.75 -2.76 24.26
C ASP A 550 5.81 -3.96 24.05
N THR A 551 5.56 -4.76 25.09
CA THR A 551 4.80 -6.02 25.03
C THR A 551 3.64 -6.08 26.04
N THR A 552 3.88 -5.73 27.30
CA THR A 552 2.88 -5.79 28.40
C THR A 552 2.39 -4.40 28.79
N VAL A 553 1.09 -4.27 29.05
CA VAL A 553 0.49 -3.06 29.63
C VAL A 553 0.56 -3.13 31.15
N SER A 554 0.85 -2.01 31.80
CA SER A 554 0.77 -1.88 33.25
C SER A 554 0.45 -0.43 33.61
N ILE A 555 -0.85 -0.09 33.64
CA ILE A 555 -1.30 1.27 33.97
C ILE A 555 -2.08 1.22 35.28
N GLN A 556 -1.49 1.81 36.32
CA GLN A 556 -2.16 2.00 37.61
C GLN A 556 -3.07 3.23 37.49
N ILE A 557 -4.36 3.09 37.78
CA ILE A 557 -5.35 4.17 37.76
C ILE A 557 -5.87 4.37 39.19
N GLU A 558 -5.88 5.62 39.64
CA GLU A 558 -6.40 6.05 40.94
C GLU A 558 -7.75 6.73 40.72
N LEU A 559 -8.80 6.14 41.29
CA LEU A 559 -10.18 6.55 41.12
C LEU A 559 -10.62 7.51 42.22
N LYS A 560 -11.39 8.54 41.83
CA LYS A 560 -12.09 9.44 42.74
C LYS A 560 -13.13 8.64 43.54
N LYS A 561 -13.25 8.94 44.83
CA LYS A 561 -14.26 8.32 45.72
C LYS A 561 -15.68 8.56 45.21
N THR A 562 -16.38 7.48 44.85
CA THR A 562 -17.80 7.49 44.45
C THR A 562 -18.62 6.50 45.25
N GLU A 563 -19.78 6.94 45.75
CA GLU A 563 -20.67 6.11 46.58
C GLU A 563 -21.39 5.00 45.79
N LYS A 564 -21.49 5.12 44.45
CA LYS A 564 -22.10 4.10 43.59
C LYS A 564 -21.10 2.95 43.34
N LYS A 565 -21.41 1.76 43.85
CA LYS A 565 -20.78 0.52 43.35
C LYS A 565 -21.17 0.28 41.89
N MET A 566 -20.17 0.05 41.05
CA MET A 566 -20.33 -0.26 39.62
C MET A 566 -20.14 -1.76 39.38
N THR A 567 -20.63 -2.27 38.24
CA THR A 567 -20.24 -3.62 37.79
C THR A 567 -18.85 -3.59 37.15
N PRO A 568 -18.10 -4.71 37.10
CA PRO A 568 -16.83 -4.78 36.39
C PRO A 568 -16.93 -4.50 34.88
N GLU A 569 -18.13 -4.59 34.29
CA GLU A 569 -18.38 -4.27 32.89
C GLU A 569 -18.65 -2.77 32.71
N GLU A 570 -19.50 -2.16 33.57
CA GLU A 570 -19.68 -0.70 33.59
C GLU A 570 -18.35 0.03 33.84
N GLU A 571 -17.50 -0.51 34.74
CA GLU A 571 -16.19 0.04 35.07
C GLU A 571 -15.24 -0.02 33.86
N LYS A 572 -15.20 -1.15 33.13
CA LYS A 572 -14.42 -1.26 31.87
C LYS A 572 -14.96 -0.35 30.77
N GLU A 573 -16.26 -0.13 30.67
CA GLU A 573 -16.83 0.80 29.68
C GLU A 573 -16.42 2.25 29.99
N ILE A 574 -16.55 2.70 31.25
CA ILE A 574 -16.18 4.06 31.66
C ILE A 574 -14.67 4.33 31.52
N LEU A 575 -13.82 3.33 31.79
CA LEU A 575 -12.37 3.46 31.60
C LEU A 575 -11.93 3.37 30.13
N GLY A 576 -12.84 3.11 29.17
CA GLY A 576 -12.48 2.92 27.75
C GLY A 576 -11.80 1.58 27.46
N LEU A 577 -11.94 0.60 28.35
CA LEU A 577 -11.41 -0.76 28.25
C LEU A 577 -12.40 -1.72 27.55
N THR A 578 -13.20 -1.19 26.62
CA THR A 578 -14.13 -1.95 25.76
C THR A 578 -14.09 -1.41 24.34
N THR A 579 -13.93 -2.27 23.33
CA THR A 579 -14.06 -1.92 21.90
C THR A 579 -15.00 -2.88 21.16
N MET A 580 -15.61 -2.40 20.09
CA MET A 580 -16.44 -3.21 19.19
C MET A 580 -15.61 -3.71 18.00
N LEU A 581 -15.72 -4.99 17.68
CA LEU A 581 -15.34 -5.56 16.39
C LEU A 581 -16.61 -5.97 15.63
N SER A 582 -16.64 -5.77 14.31
CA SER A 582 -17.71 -6.29 13.45
C SER A 582 -17.15 -7.28 12.44
N THR A 583 -17.95 -8.28 12.08
CA THR A 583 -17.67 -9.29 11.05
C THR A 583 -18.63 -9.18 9.86
N GLY A 584 -19.49 -8.15 9.79
CA GLY A 584 -20.53 -8.04 8.76
C GLY A 584 -20.07 -7.43 7.42
N ASN A 585 -18.77 -7.20 7.23
CA ASN A 585 -18.22 -6.45 6.11
C ASN A 585 -16.96 -7.12 5.52
N MET A 586 -17.08 -8.42 5.25
CA MET A 586 -16.01 -9.25 4.70
C MET A 586 -16.14 -9.30 3.18
N TYR A 587 -15.46 -8.39 2.48
CA TYR A 587 -15.35 -8.40 1.01
C TYR A 587 -13.96 -8.86 0.59
N LEU A 588 -13.90 -9.77 -0.38
CA LEU A 588 -12.66 -10.32 -0.95
C LEU A 588 -12.83 -10.54 -2.46
N PHE A 589 -11.72 -10.67 -3.18
CA PHE A 589 -11.74 -11.22 -4.54
C PHE A 589 -11.75 -12.76 -4.48
N ASP A 590 -12.53 -13.40 -5.35
CA ASP A 590 -12.68 -14.86 -5.46
C ASP A 590 -11.56 -15.50 -6.32
N GLU A 591 -11.80 -16.70 -6.90
CA GLU A 591 -10.84 -17.34 -7.82
C GLU A 591 -10.87 -16.77 -9.25
N ASN A 592 -11.76 -15.81 -9.54
CA ASN A 592 -12.01 -15.22 -10.85
C ASN A 592 -11.81 -13.68 -10.88
N ASP A 593 -11.10 -13.12 -9.89
CA ASP A 593 -10.95 -11.66 -9.68
C ASP A 593 -12.28 -10.89 -9.45
N MET A 594 -13.38 -11.59 -9.10
CA MET A 594 -14.68 -10.98 -8.82
C MET A 594 -14.85 -10.67 -7.32
N ILE A 595 -15.39 -9.49 -6.99
CA ILE A 595 -15.56 -9.06 -5.59
C ILE A 595 -16.81 -9.69 -4.96
N LYS A 596 -16.61 -10.62 -4.03
CA LYS A 596 -17.67 -11.33 -3.29
C LYS A 596 -17.78 -10.79 -1.86
N LYS A 597 -19.01 -10.67 -1.35
CA LYS A 597 -19.28 -10.50 0.09
C LYS A 597 -19.47 -11.87 0.73
N TYR A 598 -18.90 -12.04 1.90
CA TYR A 598 -19.06 -13.21 2.76
C TYR A 598 -19.81 -12.80 4.04
N GLU A 599 -20.81 -13.57 4.44
CA GLU A 599 -21.57 -13.34 5.68
C GLU A 599 -20.92 -14.07 6.88
N SER A 600 -20.17 -15.14 6.61
CA SER A 600 -19.46 -15.95 7.61
C SER A 600 -18.02 -16.30 7.19
N PRO A 601 -17.11 -16.55 8.15
CA PRO A 601 -15.78 -17.07 7.84
C PRO A 601 -15.80 -18.54 7.36
N GLN A 602 -16.93 -19.24 7.50
CA GLN A 602 -17.14 -20.60 6.98
C GLN A 602 -17.20 -20.59 5.44
N GLU A 603 -17.99 -19.67 4.85
CA GLU A 603 -18.05 -19.48 3.40
C GLU A 603 -16.67 -19.19 2.78
N ILE A 604 -15.81 -18.44 3.50
CA ILE A 604 -14.43 -18.15 3.07
C ILE A 604 -13.57 -19.43 3.07
N ILE A 605 -13.77 -20.34 4.04
CA ILE A 605 -13.08 -21.63 4.07
C ILE A 605 -13.60 -22.56 2.96
N GLU A 606 -14.88 -22.51 2.66
CA GLU A 606 -15.53 -23.37 1.66
C GLU A 606 -15.12 -22.99 0.22
N ASP A 607 -15.19 -21.70 -0.16
CA ASP A 607 -14.66 -21.19 -1.43
C ASP A 607 -13.16 -21.53 -1.59
N PHE A 608 -12.37 -21.23 -0.54
CA PHE A 608 -10.94 -21.52 -0.52
C PHE A 608 -10.65 -23.02 -0.66
N TYR A 609 -11.47 -23.87 -0.05
CA TYR A 609 -11.31 -25.31 -0.10
C TYR A 609 -11.46 -25.87 -1.51
N GLU A 610 -12.47 -25.42 -2.26
CA GLU A 610 -12.62 -25.80 -3.66
C GLU A 610 -11.43 -25.33 -4.51
N ALA A 611 -11.05 -24.06 -4.40
CA ALA A 611 -9.95 -23.48 -5.15
C ALA A 611 -8.60 -24.17 -4.84
N ARG A 612 -8.32 -24.46 -3.57
CA ARG A 612 -7.10 -25.15 -3.15
C ARG A 612 -7.10 -26.64 -3.52
N LEU A 613 -8.25 -27.32 -3.52
CA LEU A 613 -8.34 -28.71 -3.99
C LEU A 613 -8.05 -28.80 -5.50
N LYS A 614 -8.63 -27.89 -6.31
CA LYS A 614 -8.29 -27.74 -7.74
C LYS A 614 -6.78 -27.50 -7.94
N ALA A 615 -6.14 -26.75 -7.05
CA ALA A 615 -4.69 -26.53 -7.09
C ALA A 615 -3.89 -27.80 -6.75
N TYR A 616 -4.30 -28.61 -5.77
CA TYR A 616 -3.64 -29.90 -5.50
C TYR A 616 -3.76 -30.90 -6.66
N ASP A 617 -4.87 -30.90 -7.41
CA ASP A 617 -4.99 -31.71 -8.63
C ASP A 617 -4.04 -31.27 -9.74
N LYS A 618 -3.88 -29.94 -9.95
CA LYS A 618 -2.88 -29.37 -10.86
C LYS A 618 -1.47 -29.76 -10.41
N ARG A 619 -1.17 -29.62 -9.10
CA ARG A 619 0.11 -29.98 -8.48
C ARG A 619 0.47 -31.44 -8.68
N LYS A 620 -0.44 -32.38 -8.41
CA LYS A 620 -0.17 -33.82 -8.60
C LYS A 620 0.17 -34.14 -10.06
N LYS A 621 -0.62 -33.62 -11.02
CA LYS A 621 -0.38 -33.85 -12.46
C LYS A 621 1.00 -33.34 -12.90
N HIS A 622 1.39 -32.15 -12.48
CA HIS A 622 2.69 -31.57 -12.80
C HIS A 622 3.85 -32.29 -12.09
N MET A 623 3.70 -32.69 -10.82
CA MET A 623 4.69 -33.50 -10.12
C MET A 623 4.95 -34.85 -10.81
N LEU A 624 3.91 -35.50 -11.33
CA LEU A 624 4.06 -36.71 -12.15
C LEU A 624 4.78 -36.41 -13.47
N MET A 625 4.38 -35.35 -14.19
CA MET A 625 5.02 -34.92 -15.44
C MET A 625 6.53 -34.68 -15.28
N GLU A 626 6.96 -33.99 -14.21
CA GLU A 626 8.39 -33.74 -13.97
C GLU A 626 9.17 -35.01 -13.60
N LEU A 627 8.58 -35.90 -12.78
CA LEU A 627 9.20 -37.18 -12.43
C LEU A 627 9.26 -38.13 -13.63
N GLU A 628 8.26 -38.12 -14.51
CA GLU A 628 8.29 -38.84 -15.78
C GLU A 628 9.38 -38.31 -16.71
N GLU A 629 9.57 -36.99 -16.81
CA GLU A 629 10.61 -36.39 -17.64
C GLU A 629 12.01 -36.68 -17.07
N GLU A 630 12.18 -36.61 -15.75
CA GLU A 630 13.39 -37.04 -15.05
C GLU A 630 13.68 -38.53 -15.32
N LEU A 631 12.66 -39.40 -15.24
CA LEU A 631 12.78 -40.82 -15.55
C LEU A 631 13.15 -41.07 -17.02
N LYS A 632 12.50 -40.39 -17.97
CA LYS A 632 12.82 -40.46 -19.41
C LYS A 632 14.28 -40.05 -19.66
N LYS A 633 14.76 -38.97 -19.03
CA LYS A 633 16.17 -38.53 -19.11
C LYS A 633 17.13 -39.54 -18.51
N LEU A 634 16.89 -40.02 -17.28
CA LEU A 634 17.73 -41.04 -16.62
C LEU A 634 17.79 -42.35 -17.44
N GLN A 635 16.66 -42.80 -18.00
CA GLN A 635 16.63 -43.95 -18.89
C GLN A 635 17.44 -43.74 -20.19
N CYS A 636 17.55 -42.51 -20.69
CA CYS A 636 18.41 -42.18 -21.83
C CYS A 636 19.89 -42.15 -21.43
N ILE A 637 20.25 -41.57 -20.27
CA ILE A 637 21.63 -41.57 -19.76
C ILE A 637 22.11 -43.00 -19.51
N VAL A 638 21.31 -43.84 -18.84
CA VAL A 638 21.66 -45.26 -18.58
C VAL A 638 21.86 -46.05 -19.88
N ALA A 639 21.03 -45.83 -20.90
CA ALA A 639 21.20 -46.46 -22.21
C ALA A 639 22.49 -45.97 -22.90
N PHE A 640 22.70 -44.66 -23.00
CA PHE A 640 23.88 -44.07 -23.64
C PHE A 640 25.21 -44.48 -22.97
N VAL A 641 25.26 -44.46 -21.64
CA VAL A 641 26.45 -44.92 -20.89
C VAL A 641 26.70 -46.41 -21.12
N THR A 642 25.66 -47.24 -21.16
CA THR A 642 25.77 -48.67 -21.50
C THR A 642 26.30 -48.87 -22.92
N ASP A 643 25.79 -48.12 -23.90
CA ASP A 643 26.21 -48.19 -25.30
C ASP A 643 27.68 -47.74 -25.50
N VAL A 644 28.13 -46.73 -24.75
CA VAL A 644 29.54 -46.30 -24.71
C VAL A 644 30.42 -47.36 -24.07
N MET A 645 30.01 -47.96 -22.94
CA MET A 645 30.76 -49.00 -22.24
C MET A 645 30.84 -50.32 -23.03
N ASN A 646 29.80 -50.66 -23.79
CA ASN A 646 29.79 -51.80 -24.72
C ASN A 646 30.59 -51.51 -26.01
N GLY A 647 30.95 -50.25 -26.26
CA GLY A 647 31.63 -49.81 -27.49
C GLY A 647 30.73 -49.81 -28.72
N GLU A 648 29.41 -49.74 -28.55
CA GLU A 648 28.45 -49.49 -29.64
C GLU A 648 28.54 -48.04 -30.11
N PHE A 649 28.54 -47.08 -29.18
CA PHE A 649 28.73 -45.66 -29.48
C PHE A 649 30.21 -45.28 -29.34
N LYS A 650 30.74 -44.52 -30.31
CA LYS A 650 32.16 -44.13 -30.35
C LYS A 650 32.34 -42.66 -30.72
N PHE A 651 33.00 -41.93 -29.81
CA PHE A 651 33.45 -40.57 -30.04
C PHE A 651 34.66 -40.57 -31.00
N ASP A 652 34.44 -40.31 -32.29
CA ASP A 652 35.50 -40.02 -33.26
C ASP A 652 35.75 -38.51 -33.35
N ILE A 653 36.98 -38.09 -33.10
CA ILE A 653 37.45 -36.69 -33.16
C ILE A 653 37.26 -36.09 -34.56
N LYS A 654 37.14 -36.91 -35.61
CA LYS A 654 36.86 -36.46 -36.99
C LYS A 654 35.40 -36.07 -37.23
N ARG A 655 34.48 -36.37 -36.30
CA ARG A 655 33.06 -36.04 -36.42
C ARG A 655 32.75 -34.73 -35.72
N SER A 656 31.97 -33.87 -36.36
CA SER A 656 31.44 -32.65 -35.73
C SER A 656 30.39 -33.00 -34.65
N ARG A 657 30.21 -32.12 -33.67
CA ARG A 657 29.16 -32.28 -32.63
C ARG A 657 27.75 -32.43 -33.23
N ALA A 658 27.45 -31.76 -34.34
CA ALA A 658 26.18 -31.92 -35.07
C ALA A 658 26.02 -33.35 -35.63
N GLN A 659 27.06 -33.92 -36.24
CA GLN A 659 27.04 -35.30 -36.74
C GLN A 659 26.98 -36.36 -35.64
N LEU A 660 27.39 -36.03 -34.40
CA LEU A 660 27.18 -36.89 -33.24
C LEU A 660 25.76 -36.72 -32.67
N TYR A 661 25.24 -35.49 -32.66
CA TYR A 661 23.88 -35.18 -32.20
C TYR A 661 22.80 -35.87 -33.03
N GLU A 662 22.89 -35.86 -34.37
CA GLU A 662 21.90 -36.55 -35.21
C GLU A 662 21.91 -38.07 -35.06
N GLU A 663 23.06 -38.69 -34.72
CA GLU A 663 23.10 -40.13 -34.39
C GLU A 663 22.47 -40.42 -33.02
N VAL A 664 22.82 -39.64 -32.01
CA VAL A 664 22.27 -39.75 -30.65
C VAL A 664 20.75 -39.52 -30.67
N LYS A 665 20.30 -38.46 -31.35
CA LYS A 665 18.89 -38.17 -31.59
C LYS A 665 18.24 -39.36 -32.33
N GLY A 666 18.77 -39.78 -33.48
CA GLY A 666 18.23 -40.91 -34.23
C GLY A 666 18.10 -42.21 -33.42
N LYS A 667 19.08 -42.54 -32.56
CA LYS A 667 19.05 -43.76 -31.73
C LYS A 667 18.05 -43.66 -30.56
N TYR A 668 17.94 -42.51 -29.88
CA TYR A 668 17.14 -42.38 -28.65
C TYR A 668 15.77 -41.69 -28.82
N GLU A 669 15.55 -40.91 -29.89
CA GLU A 669 14.22 -40.43 -30.31
C GLU A 669 13.35 -41.62 -30.76
N ALA A 670 13.95 -42.57 -31.51
CA ALA A 670 13.34 -43.84 -31.90
C ALA A 670 12.93 -44.75 -30.72
N THR A 671 13.38 -44.48 -29.49
CA THR A 671 12.90 -45.18 -28.28
C THR A 671 11.54 -44.66 -27.77
N GLY A 672 10.92 -43.69 -28.44
CA GLY A 672 9.55 -43.24 -28.18
C GLY A 672 9.40 -42.36 -26.94
N ARG A 673 10.49 -41.77 -26.43
CA ARG A 673 10.52 -41.08 -25.12
C ARG A 673 10.07 -39.62 -25.14
N GLY A 674 9.95 -38.98 -26.31
CA GLY A 674 9.35 -37.65 -26.46
C GLY A 674 10.10 -36.51 -25.78
N LEU A 675 11.44 -36.58 -25.68
CA LEU A 675 12.27 -35.47 -25.22
C LEU A 675 12.54 -34.49 -26.37
N THR A 676 12.46 -33.18 -26.11
CA THR A 676 12.65 -32.14 -27.14
C THR A 676 14.11 -31.87 -27.49
N ASP A 677 15.04 -32.26 -26.63
CA ASP A 677 16.49 -32.12 -26.82
C ASP A 677 17.22 -33.32 -26.18
N TYR A 678 18.32 -33.73 -26.83
CA TYR A 678 19.19 -34.83 -26.43
C TYR A 678 20.63 -34.37 -26.16
N SER A 679 20.91 -33.05 -26.19
CA SER A 679 22.25 -32.46 -26.06
C SER A 679 22.96 -32.89 -24.77
N PHE A 680 22.20 -33.03 -23.68
CA PHE A 680 22.65 -33.45 -22.37
C PHE A 680 23.43 -34.78 -22.37
N LEU A 681 23.21 -35.68 -23.34
CA LEU A 681 23.96 -36.92 -23.49
C LEU A 681 25.39 -36.69 -23.99
N LEU A 682 25.59 -35.68 -24.86
CA LEU A 682 26.92 -35.29 -25.37
C LEU A 682 27.71 -34.39 -24.40
N ASP A 683 27.04 -33.88 -23.36
CA ASP A 683 27.65 -33.07 -22.29
C ASP A 683 27.95 -33.87 -21.02
N LEU A 684 27.69 -35.19 -21.04
CA LEU A 684 28.14 -36.12 -19.99
C LEU A 684 29.68 -36.16 -19.95
N SER A 685 30.23 -36.07 -18.73
CA SER A 685 31.67 -36.24 -18.53
C SER A 685 32.10 -37.67 -18.87
N PHE A 686 33.23 -37.84 -19.55
CA PHE A 686 33.82 -39.17 -19.80
C PHE A 686 34.01 -39.99 -18.50
N LEU A 687 34.20 -39.33 -17.35
CA LEU A 687 34.31 -39.97 -16.03
C LEU A 687 32.99 -40.60 -15.53
N SER A 688 31.83 -40.19 -16.08
CA SER A 688 30.53 -40.80 -15.76
C SER A 688 30.28 -42.12 -16.52
N CYS A 689 31.15 -42.48 -17.47
CA CYS A 689 31.13 -43.78 -18.16
C CYS A 689 31.89 -44.86 -17.36
N SER A 690 31.60 -44.97 -16.06
CA SER A 690 32.17 -45.96 -15.14
C SER A 690 31.13 -46.99 -14.70
N LYS A 691 31.56 -48.13 -14.14
CA LYS A 691 30.61 -49.15 -13.63
C LYS A 691 29.87 -48.65 -12.39
N GLU A 692 30.59 -47.90 -11.57
CA GLU A 692 30.14 -47.28 -10.34
C GLU A 692 29.04 -46.25 -10.65
N THR A 693 29.31 -45.31 -11.56
CA THR A 693 28.32 -44.31 -11.97
C THR A 693 27.16 -44.91 -12.75
N LEU A 694 27.36 -45.99 -13.52
CA LEU A 694 26.25 -46.71 -14.15
C LEU A 694 25.31 -47.34 -13.10
N GLN A 695 25.84 -47.84 -11.97
CA GLN A 695 25.01 -48.31 -10.85
C GLN A 695 24.29 -47.14 -10.18
N ASP A 696 24.99 -46.04 -9.85
CA ASP A 696 24.38 -44.84 -9.26
C ASP A 696 23.20 -44.31 -10.10
N LEU A 697 23.33 -44.35 -11.44
CA LEU A 697 22.29 -43.94 -12.39
C LEU A 697 21.11 -44.92 -12.46
N GLN A 698 21.35 -46.23 -12.29
CA GLN A 698 20.29 -47.25 -12.22
C GLN A 698 19.52 -47.15 -10.90
N ASP A 699 20.21 -46.96 -9.78
CA ASP A 699 19.63 -46.73 -8.46
C ASP A 699 18.81 -45.42 -8.44
N ALA A 700 19.32 -44.35 -9.06
CA ALA A 700 18.60 -43.09 -9.23
C ALA A 700 17.33 -43.26 -10.08
N ARG A 701 17.41 -43.97 -11.21
CA ARG A 701 16.25 -44.32 -12.06
C ARG A 701 15.18 -45.07 -11.27
N GLU A 702 15.56 -46.05 -10.46
CA GLU A 702 14.62 -46.84 -9.65
C GLU A 702 14.06 -46.05 -8.47
N ASN A 703 14.82 -45.11 -7.91
CA ASN A 703 14.32 -44.15 -6.92
C ASN A 703 13.25 -43.21 -7.53
N VAL A 704 13.49 -42.66 -8.72
CA VAL A 704 12.49 -41.83 -9.42
C VAL A 704 11.24 -42.64 -9.79
N ASN A 705 11.39 -43.85 -10.31
CA ASN A 705 10.25 -44.74 -10.62
C ASN A 705 9.43 -45.07 -9.35
N ARG A 706 10.07 -45.22 -8.19
CA ARG A 706 9.41 -45.43 -6.90
C ARG A 706 8.61 -44.21 -6.45
N LYS A 707 9.15 -42.99 -6.63
CA LYS A 707 8.44 -41.73 -6.35
C LYS A 707 7.21 -41.54 -7.24
N ILE A 708 7.26 -41.95 -8.51
CA ILE A 708 6.09 -41.90 -9.40
C ILE A 708 4.96 -42.74 -8.80
N ILE A 709 5.22 -44.01 -8.47
CA ILE A 709 4.22 -44.92 -7.86
C ILE A 709 3.68 -44.36 -6.53
N GLU A 710 4.55 -43.75 -5.71
CA GLU A 710 4.13 -43.06 -4.48
C GLU A 710 3.16 -41.89 -4.77
N VAL A 711 3.50 -41.01 -5.69
CA VAL A 711 2.64 -39.86 -6.07
C VAL A 711 1.36 -40.31 -6.78
N GLU A 712 1.42 -41.37 -7.60
CA GLU A 712 0.24 -41.99 -8.24
C GLU A 712 -0.77 -42.50 -7.21
N THR A 713 -0.32 -43.18 -6.16
CA THR A 713 -1.20 -43.73 -5.11
C THR A 713 -1.74 -42.66 -4.15
N LEU A 714 -1.03 -41.56 -3.92
CA LEU A 714 -1.47 -40.47 -3.04
C LEU A 714 -2.63 -39.64 -3.66
N THR A 715 -3.72 -39.46 -2.92
CA THR A 715 -4.83 -38.58 -3.34
C THR A 715 -4.54 -37.10 -2.99
N PRO A 716 -5.11 -36.13 -3.72
CA PRO A 716 -5.02 -34.71 -3.38
C PRO A 716 -5.35 -34.41 -1.90
N LYS A 717 -6.47 -34.97 -1.40
CA LYS A 717 -6.87 -34.85 0.01
C LYS A 717 -5.80 -35.42 0.97
N ALA A 718 -5.12 -36.51 0.63
CA ALA A 718 -4.10 -37.12 1.48
C ALA A 718 -2.79 -36.30 1.54
N ILE A 719 -2.36 -35.74 0.40
CA ILE A 719 -1.21 -34.83 0.34
C ILE A 719 -1.48 -33.61 1.24
N TRP A 720 -2.67 -33.01 1.12
CA TRP A 720 -3.05 -31.85 1.92
C TRP A 720 -3.11 -32.17 3.43
N LYS A 721 -3.73 -33.29 3.85
CA LYS A 721 -3.72 -33.72 5.26
C LYS A 721 -2.30 -33.87 5.82
N SER A 722 -1.35 -34.38 5.03
CA SER A 722 0.06 -34.47 5.42
C SER A 722 0.71 -33.09 5.65
N GLU A 723 0.37 -32.09 4.84
CA GLU A 723 0.92 -30.73 4.98
C GLU A 723 0.29 -29.96 6.14
N LEU A 724 -1.00 -30.15 6.41
CA LEU A 724 -1.69 -29.59 7.60
C LEU A 724 -1.11 -30.14 8.91
N GLN A 725 -0.80 -31.44 8.99
CA GLN A 725 -0.15 -32.01 10.16
C GLN A 725 1.26 -31.41 10.37
N LYS A 726 2.08 -31.30 9.32
CA LYS A 726 3.42 -30.67 9.40
C LYS A 726 3.34 -29.22 9.91
N LEU A 727 2.31 -28.47 9.50
CA LEU A 727 2.07 -27.11 10.00
C LEU A 727 1.70 -27.10 11.48
N ARG A 728 0.84 -28.03 11.93
CA ARG A 728 0.46 -28.20 13.34
C ARG A 728 1.69 -28.49 14.21
N ASP A 729 2.50 -29.47 13.82
CA ASP A 729 3.69 -29.89 14.56
C ASP A 729 4.69 -28.73 14.73
N VAL A 730 5.01 -28.03 13.64
CA VAL A 730 5.98 -26.93 13.66
C VAL A 730 5.45 -25.71 14.41
N THR A 731 4.16 -25.39 14.32
CA THR A 731 3.59 -24.25 15.06
C THR A 731 3.51 -24.50 16.56
N GLU A 732 3.24 -25.73 17.02
CA GLU A 732 3.31 -26.08 18.45
C GLU A 732 4.74 -26.00 19.01
N ILE A 733 5.75 -26.42 18.24
CA ILE A 733 7.17 -26.26 18.60
C ILE A 733 7.53 -24.76 18.65
N SER A 734 7.09 -23.97 17.66
CA SER A 734 7.33 -22.53 17.58
C SER A 734 6.75 -21.79 18.79
N MET A 735 5.46 -22.00 19.09
CA MET A 735 4.77 -21.47 20.28
C MET A 735 5.47 -21.89 21.59
N SER A 736 5.81 -23.17 21.73
CA SER A 736 6.54 -23.68 22.90
C SER A 736 7.92 -23.04 23.07
N SER A 737 8.58 -22.64 21.98
CA SER A 737 9.85 -21.91 22.02
C SER A 737 9.67 -20.43 22.41
N LYS A 738 8.60 -19.77 21.94
CA LYS A 738 8.23 -18.40 22.33
C LYS A 738 8.00 -18.31 23.84
N LEU A 739 7.14 -19.18 24.41
CA LEU A 739 6.84 -19.20 25.85
C LEU A 739 8.08 -19.41 26.73
N LYS A 740 9.08 -20.18 26.26
CA LYS A 740 10.35 -20.37 27.00
C LYS A 740 11.22 -19.11 26.99
N ARG A 741 11.21 -18.34 25.91
CA ARG A 741 11.94 -17.06 25.80
C ARG A 741 11.31 -15.95 26.63
N THR A 742 9.98 -15.80 26.60
CA THR A 742 9.29 -14.76 27.39
C THR A 742 9.38 -15.01 28.89
N ARG A 743 9.48 -16.28 29.33
CA ARG A 743 9.66 -16.68 30.74
C ARG A 743 11.10 -16.61 31.28
N SER A 744 12.10 -16.17 30.49
CA SER A 744 13.50 -16.16 30.93
C SER A 744 14.26 -14.81 30.93
N PRO A 745 13.66 -13.68 31.38
CA PRO A 745 14.39 -12.43 31.60
C PRO A 745 15.14 -12.41 32.95
N GLY A 746 16.18 -13.25 33.12
CA GLY A 746 17.14 -13.06 34.22
C GLY A 746 17.78 -14.30 34.87
N SER A 747 18.69 -15.00 34.17
CA SER A 747 19.62 -15.96 34.83
C SER A 747 20.86 -16.39 33.99
N THR A 748 21.52 -15.47 33.27
CA THR A 748 22.81 -15.78 32.57
C THR A 748 23.84 -14.65 32.65
N SER A 749 24.46 -14.45 33.83
CA SER A 749 25.51 -13.44 34.02
C SER A 749 26.67 -13.90 34.92
N SER A 750 27.07 -15.18 34.86
CA SER A 750 28.12 -15.71 35.74
C SER A 750 28.94 -16.91 35.22
N GLU A 751 28.92 -17.25 33.92
CA GLU A 751 29.69 -18.42 33.45
C GLU A 751 30.24 -18.31 32.01
N LYS A 752 31.12 -17.32 31.77
CA LYS A 752 32.01 -17.35 30.59
C LYS A 752 33.36 -16.65 30.75
N GLU A 753 33.89 -16.62 31.98
CA GLU A 753 35.23 -16.09 32.27
C GLU A 753 36.12 -17.14 32.98
N ARG A 754 36.26 -18.33 32.36
CA ARG A 754 37.25 -19.33 32.79
C ARG A 754 37.54 -20.41 31.73
N LYS A 755 38.31 -20.04 30.70
CA LYS A 755 39.54 -20.77 30.29
C LYS A 755 40.30 -20.03 29.18
N ARG A 756 41.60 -20.25 29.16
CA ARG A 756 42.49 -20.04 28.02
C ARG A 756 42.40 -21.25 27.09
#